data_AF-A0A2A2LTX9-F1
#
_entry.id   AF-A0A2A2LTX9-F1
#
_cell.length_a   1.000
_cell.length_b   1.000
_cell.length_c   1.000
_cell.angle_alpha   90.00
_cell.angle_beta   90.00
_cell.angle_gamma   90.00
#
_symmetry.space_group_name_H-M   'P 1'
#
loop_
_entity.id
_entity.type
_entity.pdbx_description
1 polymer ?
#
loop_
_entity_poly.entity_id
_entity_poly.type
_entity_poly.pdbx_seq_one_letter_code
_entity_poly.pdbx_strand_id
1 'polypeptide(L)'
;MAKWDAVVFTAPDEQTRQQIEKCEFLVEFKQKPRVSDYIVWKNLGLLLADEWLAIEDACPDVGSAGSSLNALLVATERLCALKGLSVLNEQVLFSSRILIVLVGDVSAIHDNVTGMDERIETRFGYVPRSRVVQCLANVDRIAERTRAGVWITGTNASYDLNDPKYSYSCDSSNSSNLVAFSFTNKSSDELIPHGIYETDQNAKQIRSLSFCVPSVDSNVLLALIYFPPLIARLFLSLYSVYPLMRSTYHGLDSGTVGLKLSLFFDILPASLISEAEFYTSTLGGSRIDCNDDLRRLARKEIRNRMDGIRLMNEQLDIDHYAYFEPNSKSSDDVDKLKQLYENYAPNIVEKIEKKTEKVDKVLRTIVELESLNGPALNINFKRGMDLISQATPILEISGEETVSEENQRRYKPVKTNKLAVESILKKVEVQAAARIDLYGGWLDTPPITFQFNPSAVVNVAVQVDGRVRKLKLNYRKCKTNIQKPIKCCLEKIDNEGISFTTEGHEIQYESINEIIESSNKPEKPGSLLCACIIASGLIDAMSDQSKCLSELINEIFHSRGIRITTQSLLPHGSGLGTSSILASTIIACLWTAANYEFTNEMIVHTVLLVEQILSTAGGWQDQVGCIYAGFKIGSMTPNGVIAKQINTSPEFLESFNQRMVLIYTGKTRLAKNLLQQVLRNFYSGGDSCNILQSMSSRVEDFAKFIEDGILPTSDIGHYYEAKKTLAEGCEPENVRNLIRDMQTLDLFESVCLAGAGGGGYLYCYLKPGDSVEQLKSLLQKSHSEMSLHAIHVDLKPFEVTCTNQ
;
A
#
# COMPACT_ATOMS: atom_id res chain seq x y z
N MET A 1 20.42 26.98 5.27
CA MET A 1 19.31 26.03 5.06
C MET A 1 19.47 24.88 6.01
N ALA A 2 18.40 24.59 6.74
CA ALA A 2 18.26 23.38 7.51
C ALA A 2 18.31 22.15 6.60
N LYS A 3 18.88 21.04 7.06
CA LYS A 3 18.60 19.71 6.47
C LYS A 3 17.45 19.12 7.27
N TRP A 4 16.35 18.81 6.58
CA TRP A 4 15.18 18.14 7.13
C TRP A 4 15.27 16.65 6.85
N ASP A 5 14.88 15.82 7.80
CA ASP A 5 14.77 14.37 7.59
C ASP A 5 13.45 14.03 6.89
N ALA A 6 12.38 14.77 7.19
CA ALA A 6 11.10 14.65 6.51
C ALA A 6 10.35 15.99 6.48
N VAL A 7 9.69 16.26 5.35
CA VAL A 7 8.72 17.34 5.18
C VAL A 7 7.39 16.71 4.77
N VAL A 8 6.34 17.05 5.49
CA VAL A 8 5.05 16.36 5.43
C VAL A 8 3.95 17.37 5.20
N PHE A 9 3.23 17.26 4.10
CA PHE A 9 2.04 18.04 3.82
C PHE A 9 0.80 17.24 4.20
N THR A 10 -0.05 17.78 5.06
CA THR A 10 -1.35 17.16 5.34
C THR A 10 -2.34 17.57 4.26
N ALA A 11 -3.24 16.66 3.90
CA ALA A 11 -4.27 16.89 2.90
C ALA A 11 -5.64 16.51 3.48
N PRO A 12 -6.63 17.41 3.51
CA PRO A 12 -7.95 17.12 4.07
C PRO A 12 -8.70 16.01 3.30
N ASP A 13 -8.33 15.76 2.05
CA ASP A 13 -8.88 14.73 1.19
C ASP A 13 -7.86 14.26 0.14
N GLU A 14 -8.14 13.09 -0.45
CA GLU A 14 -7.37 12.48 -1.52
C GLU A 14 -7.13 13.40 -2.72
N GLN A 15 -8.09 14.26 -3.08
CA GLN A 15 -7.94 15.18 -4.21
C GLN A 15 -6.85 16.22 -3.93
N THR A 16 -6.86 16.77 -2.73
CA THR A 16 -5.85 17.73 -2.24
C THR A 16 -4.49 17.04 -2.16
N ARG A 17 -4.43 15.79 -1.67
CA ARG A 17 -3.19 15.00 -1.61
C ARG A 17 -2.59 14.85 -3.01
N GLN A 18 -3.38 14.41 -3.98
CA GLN A 18 -2.93 14.26 -5.36
C GLN A 18 -2.46 15.58 -5.99
N GLN A 19 -3.07 16.71 -5.64
CA GLN A 19 -2.64 18.03 -6.12
C GLN A 19 -1.32 18.46 -5.49
N ILE A 20 -1.11 18.21 -4.21
CA ILE A 20 0.18 18.43 -3.53
C ILE A 20 1.26 17.57 -4.20
N GLU A 21 0.99 16.28 -4.41
CA GLU A 21 1.93 15.37 -5.10
C GLU A 21 2.24 15.85 -6.51
N LYS A 22 1.23 16.29 -7.28
CA LYS A 22 1.44 16.87 -8.62
C LYS A 22 2.30 18.14 -8.60
N CYS A 23 2.28 18.90 -7.52
CA CYS A 23 3.16 20.05 -7.33
C CYS A 23 4.58 19.65 -6.86
N GLU A 24 4.74 18.46 -6.28
CA GLU A 24 6.03 17.88 -5.90
C GLU A 24 6.74 17.13 -7.06
N PHE A 25 6.01 16.57 -8.02
CA PHE A 25 6.55 15.76 -9.13
C PHE A 25 6.79 16.54 -10.43
N LEU A 26 8.02 17.06 -10.59
CA LEU A 26 8.65 17.19 -11.91
C LEU A 26 10.16 16.95 -11.75
N VAL A 27 10.51 15.65 -11.79
CA VAL A 27 11.83 15.15 -12.14
C VAL A 27 11.67 14.32 -13.42
N GLU A 28 11.50 14.98 -14.57
CA GLU A 28 11.95 14.43 -15.85
C GLU A 28 12.42 15.59 -16.74
N PHE A 29 13.73 15.84 -16.75
CA PHE A 29 14.36 16.47 -17.90
C PHE A 29 14.44 15.42 -19.03
N LYS A 30 13.32 15.20 -19.73
CA LYS A 30 13.32 14.66 -21.10
C LYS A 30 12.88 15.78 -22.02
N GLN A 31 13.85 16.25 -22.80
CA GLN A 31 13.73 17.02 -24.05
C GLN A 31 12.55 18.00 -24.17
N LYS A 32 12.89 19.28 -23.98
CA LYS A 32 12.11 20.52 -24.23
C LYS A 32 10.81 20.69 -23.43
N PRO A 33 10.88 21.29 -22.23
CA PRO A 33 9.71 21.91 -21.62
C PRO A 33 9.55 23.37 -22.08
N ARG A 34 8.33 23.75 -22.43
CA ARG A 34 7.88 25.14 -22.26
C ARG A 34 7.85 25.39 -20.75
N VAL A 35 8.61 26.36 -20.27
CA VAL A 35 8.82 26.68 -18.84
C VAL A 35 7.60 27.40 -18.21
N SER A 36 6.42 27.34 -18.83
CA SER A 36 5.25 28.11 -18.41
C SER A 36 4.37 27.44 -17.36
N ASP A 37 4.56 26.16 -17.05
CA ASP A 37 3.65 25.46 -16.17
C ASP A 37 4.44 24.59 -15.18
N TYR A 38 4.06 24.65 -13.90
CA TYR A 38 4.50 23.84 -12.75
C TYR A 38 5.75 24.30 -11.97
N ILE A 39 5.51 24.71 -10.71
CA ILE A 39 6.53 25.04 -9.69
C ILE A 39 6.94 23.74 -8.98
N VAL A 40 8.21 23.37 -9.03
CA VAL A 40 8.75 22.16 -8.37
C VAL A 40 9.54 22.55 -7.12
N TRP A 41 8.94 22.48 -5.94
CA TRP A 41 9.58 22.95 -4.69
C TRP A 41 10.90 22.23 -4.37
N LYS A 42 10.98 20.92 -4.65
CA LYS A 42 12.14 20.05 -4.42
C LYS A 42 13.38 20.45 -5.24
N ASN A 43 13.19 20.92 -6.48
CA ASN A 43 14.28 21.26 -7.42
C ASN A 43 14.62 22.75 -7.43
N LEU A 44 13.76 23.59 -6.87
CA LEU A 44 13.99 25.04 -6.80
C LEU A 44 14.83 25.44 -5.58
N GLY A 45 15.18 24.50 -4.70
CA GLY A 45 16.10 24.72 -3.59
C GLY A 45 15.51 25.67 -2.54
N LEU A 46 14.21 25.50 -2.26
CA LEU A 46 13.49 26.24 -1.21
C LEU A 46 13.83 25.69 0.18
N LEU A 47 13.98 24.37 0.30
CA LEU A 47 14.46 23.65 1.49
C LEU A 47 15.07 22.31 1.08
N LEU A 48 15.93 21.77 1.94
CA LEU A 48 16.60 20.49 1.73
C LEU A 48 16.00 19.43 2.66
N ALA A 49 15.33 18.42 2.10
CA ALA A 49 14.79 17.31 2.88
C ALA A 49 15.13 15.95 2.26
N ASP A 50 15.37 14.94 3.11
CA ASP A 50 15.58 13.56 2.68
C ASP A 50 14.27 12.94 2.19
N GLU A 51 13.17 13.11 2.94
CA GLU A 51 11.82 12.66 2.54
C GLU A 51 10.83 13.82 2.37
N TRP A 52 9.97 13.70 1.37
CA TRP A 52 8.82 14.57 1.10
C TRP A 52 7.57 13.68 1.05
N LEU A 53 6.57 14.00 1.86
CA LEU A 53 5.38 13.18 2.04
C LEU A 53 4.12 14.03 1.91
N ALA A 54 3.16 13.58 1.11
CA ALA A 54 1.79 14.10 1.11
C ALA A 54 0.87 13.08 1.77
N ILE A 55 0.21 13.44 2.87
CA ILE A 55 -0.52 12.52 3.73
C ILE A 55 -1.97 12.97 3.83
N GLU A 56 -2.88 12.09 3.41
CA GLU A 56 -4.31 12.30 3.62
C GLU A 56 -4.63 12.28 5.13
N ASP A 57 -5.48 13.20 5.55
CA ASP A 57 -6.07 13.22 6.87
C ASP A 57 -6.84 11.92 7.10
N ALA A 58 -6.75 11.37 8.31
CA ALA A 58 -7.35 10.09 8.62
C ALA A 58 -8.85 10.07 8.26
N CYS A 59 -9.58 11.14 8.61
CA CYS A 59 -10.97 11.31 8.23
C CYS A 59 -11.27 12.78 7.88
N PRO A 60 -12.40 13.06 7.21
CA PRO A 60 -12.84 14.42 6.98
C PRO A 60 -12.95 15.21 8.29
N ASP A 61 -12.49 16.45 8.30
CA ASP A 61 -12.56 17.37 9.46
C ASP A 61 -11.90 16.83 10.74
N VAL A 62 -10.82 16.05 10.62
CA VAL A 62 -10.06 15.48 11.76
C VAL A 62 -9.40 16.55 12.66
N GLY A 63 -9.30 17.79 12.18
CA GLY A 63 -8.76 18.93 12.91
C GLY A 63 -7.24 18.95 13.00
N SER A 64 -6.67 20.11 13.32
CA SER A 64 -5.22 20.35 13.22
C SER A 64 -4.36 19.43 14.07
N ALA A 65 -4.82 19.00 15.25
CA ALA A 65 -4.08 18.04 16.07
C ALA A 65 -4.23 16.61 15.53
N GLY A 66 -5.39 16.25 14.99
CA GLY A 66 -5.60 14.97 14.33
C GLY A 66 -4.71 14.82 13.11
N SER A 67 -4.75 15.79 12.19
CA SER A 67 -3.90 15.85 10.99
C SER A 67 -2.42 15.78 11.35
N SER A 68 -2.00 16.56 12.36
CA SER A 68 -0.60 16.56 12.82
C SER A 68 -0.16 15.24 13.45
N LEU A 69 -1.03 14.60 14.24
CA LEU A 69 -0.72 13.33 14.89
C LEU A 69 -0.63 12.21 13.85
N ASN A 70 -1.55 12.17 12.90
CA ASN A 70 -1.54 11.23 11.79
C ASN A 70 -0.28 11.40 10.92
N ALA A 71 0.04 12.64 10.56
CA ALA A 71 1.23 12.98 9.80
C ALA A 71 2.53 12.60 10.52
N LEU A 72 2.61 12.88 11.82
CA LEU A 72 3.78 12.53 12.63
C LEU A 72 3.94 11.01 12.75
N LEU A 73 2.84 10.27 12.91
CA LEU A 73 2.86 8.81 12.96
C LEU A 73 3.47 8.24 11.68
N VAL A 74 2.89 8.56 10.53
CA VAL A 74 3.34 8.04 9.22
C VAL A 74 4.77 8.48 8.90
N ALA A 75 5.14 9.74 9.19
CA ALA A 75 6.50 10.22 8.99
C ALA A 75 7.50 9.48 9.87
N THR A 76 7.15 9.19 11.13
CA THR A 76 8.02 8.44 12.03
C THR A 76 8.17 6.98 11.57
N GLU A 77 7.10 6.35 11.09
CA GLU A 77 7.15 5.00 10.50
C GLU A 77 8.05 4.96 9.27
N ARG A 78 7.93 5.96 8.39
CA ARG A 78 8.78 6.09 7.21
C ARG A 78 10.26 6.24 7.59
N LEU A 79 10.58 7.12 8.54
CA LEU A 79 11.95 7.31 9.01
C LEU A 79 12.49 6.08 9.76
N CYS A 80 11.64 5.33 10.47
CA CYS A 80 12.01 4.04 11.06
C CYS A 80 12.37 3.03 9.97
N ALA A 81 11.54 2.90 8.93
CA ALA A 81 11.78 2.01 7.81
C ALA A 81 13.08 2.33 7.07
N LEU A 82 13.37 3.61 6.82
CA LEU A 82 14.64 4.06 6.20
C LEU A 82 15.87 3.74 7.06
N LYS A 83 15.69 3.64 8.38
CA LYS A 83 16.74 3.22 9.33
C LYS A 83 16.77 1.70 9.53
N GLY A 84 16.02 0.92 8.74
CA GLY A 84 15.95 -0.54 8.83
C GLY A 84 15.18 -1.07 10.05
N LEU A 85 14.37 -0.23 10.71
CA LEU A 85 13.55 -0.62 11.86
C LEU A 85 12.18 -1.10 11.38
N SER A 86 11.76 -2.29 11.80
CA SER A 86 10.50 -2.94 11.41
C SER A 86 9.29 -2.53 12.25
N VAL A 87 9.50 -1.74 13.32
CA VAL A 87 8.45 -1.24 14.21
C VAL A 87 8.64 0.26 14.44
N LEU A 88 7.54 0.95 14.76
CA LEU A 88 7.57 2.34 15.18
C LEU A 88 8.51 2.49 16.40
N ASN A 89 9.61 3.20 16.20
CA ASN A 89 10.55 3.53 17.26
C ASN A 89 10.62 5.05 17.45
N GLU A 90 10.00 5.51 18.53
CA GLU A 90 9.94 6.93 18.91
C GLU A 90 11.32 7.57 19.16
N GLN A 91 12.38 6.78 19.36
CA GLN A 91 13.75 7.30 19.51
C GLN A 91 14.24 8.01 18.24
N VAL A 92 13.67 7.70 17.07
CA VAL A 92 13.99 8.35 15.81
C VAL A 92 13.77 9.87 15.89
N LEU A 93 12.77 10.33 16.64
CA LEU A 93 12.45 11.75 16.83
C LEU A 93 13.57 12.56 17.51
N PHE A 94 14.44 11.92 18.29
CA PHE A 94 15.58 12.60 18.95
C PHE A 94 16.74 12.90 18.00
N SER A 95 16.72 12.27 16.82
CA SER A 95 17.75 12.43 15.79
C SER A 95 17.20 12.99 14.49
N SER A 96 15.91 13.33 14.43
CA SER A 96 15.24 13.73 13.19
C SER A 96 14.62 15.12 13.32
N ARG A 97 14.75 15.94 12.27
CA ARG A 97 14.11 17.24 12.08
C ARG A 97 12.96 17.07 11.09
N ILE A 98 11.73 17.19 11.58
CA ILE A 98 10.52 16.94 10.78
C ILE A 98 9.73 18.25 10.66
N LEU A 99 9.25 18.56 9.46
CA LEU A 99 8.30 19.64 9.20
C LEU A 99 6.93 19.06 8.83
N ILE A 100 5.87 19.48 9.50
CA ILE A 100 4.48 19.19 9.16
C ILE A 100 3.82 20.50 8.72
N VAL A 101 3.31 20.52 7.50
CA VAL A 101 2.61 21.64 6.87
C VAL A 101 1.13 21.29 6.78
N LEU A 102 0.32 22.01 7.55
CA LEU A 102 -1.13 21.87 7.55
C LEU A 102 -1.72 22.66 6.39
N VAL A 103 -2.07 21.96 5.30
CA VAL A 103 -2.67 22.58 4.12
C VAL A 103 -4.17 22.72 4.36
N GLY A 104 -4.62 23.91 4.75
CA GLY A 104 -6.02 24.15 5.09
C GLY A 104 -6.94 24.28 3.87
N ASP A 105 -6.40 24.62 2.70
CA ASP A 105 -7.12 24.70 1.43
C ASP A 105 -6.16 24.58 0.25
N VAL A 106 -6.59 23.93 -0.84
CA VAL A 106 -5.81 23.72 -2.06
C VAL A 106 -5.31 25.02 -2.68
N SER A 107 -6.11 26.10 -2.60
CA SER A 107 -5.71 27.39 -3.14
C SER A 107 -4.44 27.93 -2.50
N ALA A 108 -4.03 27.46 -1.32
CA ALA A 108 -2.76 27.84 -0.70
C ALA A 108 -1.52 27.46 -1.55
N ILE A 109 -1.67 26.48 -2.43
CA ILE A 109 -0.63 26.03 -3.36
C ILE A 109 -0.47 27.02 -4.52
N HIS A 110 -1.57 27.64 -4.97
CA HIS A 110 -1.64 28.40 -6.23
C HIS A 110 -1.85 29.91 -6.05
N ASP A 111 -2.45 30.35 -4.94
CA ASP A 111 -2.78 31.75 -4.70
C ASP A 111 -1.52 32.59 -4.53
N ASN A 112 -1.39 33.61 -5.38
CA ASN A 112 -0.39 34.66 -5.17
C ASN A 112 -0.76 35.50 -3.95
N VAL A 113 0.22 35.77 -3.09
CA VAL A 113 0.02 36.65 -1.94
C VAL A 113 0.02 38.10 -2.40
N THR A 114 -1.16 38.73 -2.45
CA THR A 114 -1.33 40.12 -2.87
C THR A 114 -0.67 41.09 -1.89
N GLY A 115 0.08 42.06 -2.40
CA GLY A 115 0.74 43.11 -1.58
C GLY A 115 2.17 42.80 -1.13
N MET A 116 2.74 41.67 -1.58
CA MET A 116 4.14 41.28 -1.36
C MET A 116 4.88 41.12 -2.70
N ASP A 117 6.21 41.02 -2.69
CA ASP A 117 6.99 40.68 -3.90
C ASP A 117 6.47 39.36 -4.50
N GLU A 118 6.14 39.34 -5.79
CA GLU A 118 5.52 38.19 -6.47
C GLU A 118 6.45 36.96 -6.51
N ARG A 119 7.70 37.10 -6.09
CA ARG A 119 8.74 36.07 -6.17
C ARG A 119 9.51 35.93 -4.86
N ILE A 120 9.90 34.70 -4.54
CA ILE A 120 10.83 34.39 -3.45
C ILE A 120 12.17 33.95 -4.05
N GLU A 121 13.26 34.54 -3.58
CA GLU A 121 14.61 34.13 -3.94
C GLU A 121 14.97 32.78 -3.27
N THR A 122 15.47 31.85 -4.06
CA THR A 122 15.93 30.53 -3.65
C THR A 122 17.36 30.26 -4.12
N ARG A 123 17.94 29.13 -3.73
CA ARG A 123 19.31 28.77 -4.09
C ARG A 123 19.56 28.66 -5.61
N PHE A 124 18.52 28.32 -6.37
CA PHE A 124 18.62 28.04 -7.81
C PHE A 124 17.88 29.08 -8.68
N GLY A 125 17.31 30.12 -8.09
CA GLY A 125 16.64 31.18 -8.83
C GLY A 125 15.54 31.87 -8.02
N TYR A 126 14.42 32.15 -8.68
CA TYR A 126 13.23 32.74 -8.06
C TYR A 126 12.05 31.80 -8.27
N VAL A 127 11.21 31.67 -7.25
CA VAL A 127 9.95 30.92 -7.33
C VAL A 127 8.76 31.86 -7.17
N PRO A 128 7.64 31.62 -7.89
CA PRO A 128 6.42 32.37 -7.66
C PRO A 128 5.97 32.22 -6.19
N ARG A 129 5.55 33.34 -5.61
CA ARG A 129 5.17 33.40 -4.20
C ARG A 129 3.74 32.90 -4.00
N SER A 130 3.61 31.68 -3.47
CA SER A 130 2.33 31.17 -2.93
C SER A 130 2.37 31.05 -1.40
N ARG A 131 1.21 30.83 -0.78
CA ARG A 131 1.10 30.68 0.69
C ARG A 131 1.95 29.51 1.21
N VAL A 132 1.94 28.38 0.51
CA VAL A 132 2.81 27.23 0.86
C VAL A 132 4.29 27.59 0.74
N VAL A 133 4.69 28.21 -0.37
CA VAL A 133 6.10 28.57 -0.62
C VAL A 133 6.61 29.56 0.44
N GLN A 134 5.80 30.54 0.83
CA GLN A 134 6.12 31.47 1.90
C GLN A 134 6.28 30.77 3.24
N CYS A 135 5.34 29.88 3.57
CA CYS A 135 5.36 29.11 4.81
C CYS A 135 6.65 28.29 4.94
N LEU A 136 7.00 27.57 3.88
CA LEU A 136 8.23 26.77 3.78
C LEU A 136 9.49 27.63 3.92
N ALA A 137 9.55 28.77 3.23
CA ALA A 137 10.70 29.68 3.29
C ALA A 137 10.90 30.27 4.70
N ASN A 138 9.82 30.66 5.37
CA ASN A 138 9.87 31.17 6.74
C ASN A 138 10.34 30.09 7.71
N VAL A 139 9.76 28.89 7.65
CA VAL A 139 10.11 27.82 8.60
C VAL A 139 11.54 27.32 8.39
N ASP A 140 12.03 27.20 7.15
CA ASP A 140 13.44 26.80 6.92
C ASP A 140 14.43 27.79 7.55
N ARG A 141 14.13 29.09 7.49
CA ARG A 141 14.93 30.16 8.12
C ARG A 141 14.84 30.10 9.64
N ILE A 142 13.63 30.09 10.18
CA ILE A 142 13.39 30.06 11.63
C ILE A 142 14.02 28.81 12.24
N ALA A 143 13.88 27.65 11.60
CA ALA A 143 14.35 26.38 12.11
C ALA A 143 15.85 26.10 11.90
N GLU A 144 16.60 27.00 11.23
CA GLU A 144 17.97 26.73 10.75
C GLU A 144 18.88 26.14 11.84
N ARG A 145 18.83 26.67 13.06
CA ARG A 145 19.68 26.26 14.19
C ARG A 145 19.13 25.11 15.03
N THR A 146 17.93 24.61 14.76
CA THR A 146 17.34 23.50 15.55
C THR A 146 17.83 22.15 15.06
N ARG A 147 18.34 21.25 15.91
CA ARG A 147 18.93 19.99 15.41
C ARG A 147 17.92 18.87 15.14
N ALA A 148 16.92 18.71 16.01
CA ALA A 148 15.90 17.66 15.95
C ALA A 148 14.59 18.16 16.56
N GLY A 149 13.49 17.46 16.32
CA GLY A 149 12.14 17.83 16.77
C GLY A 149 11.19 18.05 15.60
N VAL A 150 9.95 18.38 15.92
CA VAL A 150 8.85 18.50 14.96
C VAL A 150 8.39 19.94 14.89
N TRP A 151 8.43 20.52 13.71
CA TRP A 151 7.86 21.82 13.39
C TRP A 151 6.48 21.60 12.76
N ILE A 152 5.49 22.35 13.22
CA ILE A 152 4.12 22.30 12.69
C ILE A 152 3.73 23.72 12.30
N THR A 153 3.27 23.89 11.06
CA THR A 153 2.90 25.21 10.51
C THR A 153 1.63 25.12 9.66
N GLY A 154 0.81 26.16 9.65
CA GLY A 154 -0.39 26.24 8.80
C GLY A 154 -0.22 27.15 7.58
N THR A 155 -0.97 26.88 6.52
CA THR A 155 -0.95 27.69 5.26
C THR A 155 -2.02 28.79 5.20
N ASN A 156 -2.79 28.96 6.27
CA ASN A 156 -3.86 29.95 6.39
C ASN A 156 -3.36 31.36 6.75
N ALA A 157 -2.08 31.54 7.05
CA ALA A 157 -1.48 32.83 7.32
C ALA A 157 -0.25 33.04 6.43
N SER A 158 -0.02 34.28 6.00
CA SER A 158 1.16 34.71 5.27
C SER A 158 1.76 35.94 5.96
N TYR A 159 3.08 35.94 6.10
CA TYR A 159 3.86 37.01 6.72
C TYR A 159 5.31 36.98 6.26
N ASP A 160 6.01 38.11 6.33
CA ASP A 160 7.45 38.21 6.10
C ASP A 160 8.20 38.44 7.41
N LEU A 161 9.41 37.88 7.53
CA LEU A 161 10.30 38.20 8.64
C LEU A 161 11.04 39.51 8.34
N ASN A 162 11.03 40.46 9.27
CA ASN A 162 11.77 41.71 9.13
C ASN A 162 13.29 41.48 9.13
N ASP A 163 13.77 40.60 10.02
CA ASP A 163 15.18 40.24 10.07
C ASP A 163 15.43 39.00 9.18
N PRO A 164 16.10 39.15 8.02
CA PRO A 164 16.38 38.03 7.12
C PRO A 164 17.38 37.02 7.69
N LYS A 165 18.04 37.32 8.83
CA LYS A 165 18.97 36.44 9.53
C LYS A 165 18.39 35.83 10.80
N TYR A 166 17.13 36.09 11.10
CA TYR A 166 16.49 35.52 12.28
C TYR A 166 16.46 33.99 12.18
N SER A 167 16.88 33.35 13.26
CA SER A 167 16.83 31.89 13.43
C SER A 167 16.57 31.57 14.89
N TYR A 168 15.58 30.74 15.16
CA TYR A 168 15.30 30.25 16.50
C TYR A 168 16.39 29.27 16.94
N SER A 169 16.95 29.48 18.13
CA SER A 169 17.91 28.58 18.75
C SER A 169 17.42 28.11 20.11
N CYS A 170 17.43 26.79 20.31
CA CYS A 170 17.20 26.17 21.61
C CYS A 170 18.51 25.55 22.11
N ASP A 171 18.99 25.97 23.29
CA ASP A 171 20.30 25.59 23.83
C ASP A 171 20.36 24.15 24.39
N SER A 172 19.24 23.41 24.42
CA SER A 172 19.22 22.04 24.95
C SER A 172 18.37 21.10 24.10
N SER A 173 18.99 20.02 23.61
CA SER A 173 18.28 18.87 22.98
C SER A 173 17.28 18.18 23.92
N ASN A 174 17.28 18.52 25.22
CA ASN A 174 16.39 18.02 26.27
C ASN A 174 15.39 19.07 26.77
N SER A 175 15.09 20.12 26.00
CA SER A 175 14.07 21.10 26.39
C SER A 175 12.72 20.40 26.58
N SER A 176 12.12 20.56 27.75
CA SER A 176 10.78 20.07 28.10
C SER A 176 9.68 21.09 27.80
N ASN A 177 9.98 22.13 27.02
CA ASN A 177 9.07 23.25 26.79
C ASN A 177 8.54 23.22 25.35
N LEU A 178 7.22 23.26 25.21
CA LEU A 178 6.57 23.46 23.91
C LEU A 178 6.70 24.93 23.52
N VAL A 179 6.97 25.23 22.25
CA VAL A 179 7.20 26.61 21.79
C VAL A 179 6.17 26.97 20.74
N ALA A 180 5.41 28.03 20.97
CA ALA A 180 4.47 28.59 20.01
C ALA A 180 4.90 29.99 19.61
N PHE A 181 4.64 30.35 18.35
CA PHE A 181 5.12 31.60 17.77
C PHE A 181 3.98 32.62 17.61
N SER A 182 4.29 33.88 17.89
CA SER A 182 3.36 35.00 17.74
C SER A 182 4.05 36.24 17.18
N PHE A 183 3.27 37.26 16.85
CA PHE A 183 3.78 38.61 16.57
C PHE A 183 2.99 39.65 17.35
N THR A 184 3.59 40.81 17.60
CA THR A 184 2.86 41.94 18.19
C THR A 184 2.01 42.61 17.14
N ASN A 185 0.70 42.73 17.35
CA ASN A 185 -0.14 43.55 16.49
C ASN A 185 0.20 45.04 16.67
N LYS A 186 0.88 45.62 15.67
CA LYS A 186 1.28 47.03 15.65
C LYS A 186 0.26 47.94 14.94
N SER A 187 -0.74 47.37 14.25
CA SER A 187 -1.73 48.15 13.50
C SER A 187 -3.01 48.41 14.31
N SER A 188 -3.60 49.58 14.10
CA SER A 188 -4.96 49.92 14.54
C SER A 188 -6.05 49.39 13.62
N ASP A 189 -5.68 48.83 12.46
CA ASP A 189 -6.64 48.22 11.53
C ASP A 189 -7.27 46.99 12.17
N GLU A 190 -8.60 46.89 12.08
CA GLU A 190 -9.36 45.77 12.64
C GLU A 190 -9.01 44.47 11.90
N LEU A 191 -8.07 43.71 12.47
CA LEU A 191 -7.83 42.32 12.09
C LEU A 191 -9.11 41.51 12.36
N ILE A 192 -9.37 40.52 11.51
CA ILE A 192 -10.46 39.57 11.77
C ILE A 192 -10.25 38.86 13.11
N PRO A 193 -11.30 38.32 13.75
CA PRO A 193 -11.16 37.56 14.98
C PRO A 193 -10.07 36.49 14.87
N HIS A 194 -9.09 36.55 15.77
CA HIS A 194 -7.91 35.70 15.75
C HIS A 194 -7.61 35.19 17.16
N GLY A 195 -6.80 34.12 17.25
CA GLY A 195 -6.30 33.70 18.54
C GLY A 195 -5.14 34.56 19.03
N ILE A 196 -5.14 34.87 20.31
CA ILE A 196 -4.19 35.73 21.01
C ILE A 196 -3.58 34.96 22.18
N TYR A 197 -2.26 35.02 22.31
CA TYR A 197 -1.56 34.49 23.47
C TYR A 197 -1.45 35.53 24.58
N GLU A 198 -2.01 35.23 25.74
CA GLU A 198 -1.77 36.02 26.94
C GLU A 198 -0.52 35.48 27.62
N THR A 199 0.48 36.34 27.80
CA THR A 199 1.80 35.96 28.28
C THR A 199 2.06 36.49 29.68
N ASP A 200 3.14 36.00 30.31
CA ASP A 200 3.69 36.62 31.50
C ASP A 200 4.28 38.02 31.23
N GLN A 201 4.71 38.71 32.29
CA GLN A 201 5.24 40.08 32.23
C GLN A 201 6.45 40.25 31.28
N ASN A 202 7.16 39.16 30.99
CA ASN A 202 8.33 39.16 30.11
C ASN A 202 7.99 38.72 28.66
N ALA A 203 6.73 38.46 28.35
CA ALA A 203 6.25 37.93 27.08
C ALA A 203 6.86 36.59 26.65
N LYS A 204 7.38 35.80 27.60
CA LYS A 204 8.12 34.55 27.34
C LYS A 204 7.32 33.29 27.60
N GLN A 205 6.42 33.31 28.58
CA GLN A 205 5.59 32.14 28.91
C GLN A 205 4.12 32.44 28.61
N ILE A 206 3.47 31.55 27.86
CA ILE A 206 2.04 31.64 27.57
C ILE A 206 1.27 31.16 28.81
N ARG A 207 0.24 31.93 29.20
CA ARG A 207 -0.62 31.69 30.36
C ARG A 207 -2.02 31.30 29.97
N SER A 208 -2.55 31.91 28.92
CA SER A 208 -3.87 31.59 28.41
C SER A 208 -3.92 31.81 26.88
N LEU A 209 -4.98 31.28 26.27
CA LEU A 209 -5.33 31.52 24.88
C LEU A 209 -6.74 32.08 24.84
N SER A 210 -6.92 33.20 24.15
CA SER A 210 -8.23 33.78 23.86
C SER A 210 -8.43 33.89 22.35
N PHE A 211 -9.70 34.01 21.92
CA PHE A 211 -10.05 34.19 20.51
C PHE A 211 -10.99 35.39 20.37
N CYS A 212 -10.47 36.50 19.87
CA CYS A 212 -11.17 37.77 19.77
C CYS A 212 -10.55 38.66 18.67
N VAL A 213 -11.14 39.83 18.44
CA VAL A 213 -10.52 40.84 17.56
C VAL A 213 -9.25 41.36 18.25
N PRO A 214 -8.07 41.22 17.62
CA PRO A 214 -6.81 41.67 18.24
C PRO A 214 -6.79 43.17 18.49
N SER A 215 -6.47 43.57 19.72
CA SER A 215 -6.16 44.97 20.01
C SER A 215 -4.74 45.31 19.54
N VAL A 216 -4.43 46.59 19.50
CA VAL A 216 -3.03 47.05 19.45
C VAL A 216 -2.27 46.42 20.62
N ASP A 217 -1.01 46.04 20.37
CA ASP A 217 -0.08 45.37 21.29
C ASP A 217 -0.46 43.93 21.70
N SER A 218 -1.50 43.34 21.10
CA SER A 218 -1.84 41.93 21.31
C SER A 218 -0.82 40.99 20.67
N ASN A 219 -0.49 39.87 21.33
CA ASN A 219 0.35 38.80 20.78
C ASN A 219 -0.49 37.86 19.92
N VAL A 220 -0.55 38.10 18.61
CA VAL A 220 -1.35 37.32 17.66
C VAL A 220 -0.60 36.04 17.26
N LEU A 221 -1.26 34.88 17.33
CA LEU A 221 -0.63 33.59 17.03
C LEU A 221 -0.37 33.38 15.52
N LEU A 222 0.74 32.73 15.17
CA LEU A 222 1.17 32.50 13.77
C LEU A 222 0.91 31.09 13.23
N ALA A 223 0.14 30.28 13.95
CA ALA A 223 -0.09 28.87 13.66
C ALA A 223 1.20 28.06 13.42
N LEU A 224 2.32 28.51 14.01
CA LEU A 224 3.63 27.88 13.96
C LEU A 224 3.99 27.40 15.38
N ILE A 225 4.31 26.11 15.51
CA ILE A 225 4.61 25.46 16.78
C ILE A 225 5.82 24.55 16.60
N TYR A 226 6.74 24.58 17.55
CA TYR A 226 7.88 23.67 17.60
C TYR A 226 7.76 22.74 18.82
N PHE A 227 7.77 21.44 18.53
CA PHE A 227 7.78 20.35 19.51
C PHE A 227 9.22 19.83 19.62
N PRO A 228 9.93 20.11 20.73
CA PRO A 228 11.20 19.45 20.99
C PRO A 228 11.04 17.93 21.03
N PRO A 229 12.10 17.14 20.82
CA PRO A 229 12.01 15.68 20.69
C PRO A 229 11.21 14.97 21.80
N LEU A 230 11.37 15.39 23.05
CA LEU A 230 10.63 14.82 24.18
C LEU A 230 9.11 15.06 24.05
N ILE A 231 8.72 16.26 23.63
CA ILE A 231 7.31 16.65 23.48
C ILE A 231 6.72 16.01 22.21
N ALA A 232 7.50 15.94 21.13
CA ALA A 232 7.12 15.22 19.91
C ALA A 232 6.83 13.74 20.20
N ARG A 233 7.63 13.09 21.04
CA ARG A 233 7.39 11.72 21.50
C ARG A 233 6.11 11.58 22.33
N LEU A 234 5.88 12.48 23.28
CA LEU A 234 4.65 12.48 24.08
C LEU A 234 3.41 12.67 23.19
N PHE A 235 3.50 13.57 22.21
CA PHE A 235 2.44 13.79 21.24
C PHE A 235 2.22 12.55 20.36
N LEU A 236 3.29 11.95 19.81
CA LEU A 236 3.21 10.72 19.04
C LEU A 236 2.53 9.61 19.85
N SER A 237 2.83 9.45 21.14
CA SER A 237 2.27 8.40 22.01
C SER A 237 0.73 8.38 22.11
N LEU A 238 0.05 9.45 21.66
CA LEU A 238 -1.41 9.52 21.63
C LEU A 238 -2.04 8.62 20.54
N TYR A 239 -1.28 8.21 19.52
CA TYR A 239 -1.78 7.49 18.36
C TYR A 239 -2.45 6.14 18.67
N SER A 240 -2.06 5.51 19.79
CA SER A 240 -2.54 4.19 20.20
C SER A 240 -3.49 4.25 21.40
N VAL A 241 -3.93 5.44 21.81
CA VAL A 241 -4.71 5.66 23.04
C VAL A 241 -6.16 5.91 22.69
N TYR A 242 -7.11 5.20 23.29
CA TYR A 242 -8.53 5.48 23.06
C TYR A 242 -8.99 6.67 23.92
N PRO A 243 -9.81 7.62 23.40
CA PRO A 243 -10.35 7.69 22.05
C PRO A 243 -9.45 8.43 21.03
N LEU A 244 -8.27 8.93 21.43
CA LEU A 244 -7.37 9.74 20.58
C LEU A 244 -6.94 9.06 19.28
N MET A 245 -6.75 7.74 19.31
CA MET A 245 -6.39 6.90 18.15
C MET A 245 -7.35 7.09 16.96
N ARG A 246 -8.60 7.48 17.22
CA ARG A 246 -9.65 7.77 16.22
C ARG A 246 -9.28 8.91 15.25
N SER A 247 -8.25 9.68 15.57
CA SER A 247 -7.76 10.80 14.76
C SER A 247 -6.60 10.39 13.83
N THR A 248 -6.26 9.10 13.79
CA THR A 248 -5.14 8.55 13.02
C THR A 248 -5.62 7.39 12.14
N TYR A 249 -4.90 7.12 11.05
CA TYR A 249 -5.19 6.00 10.17
C TYR A 249 -5.22 4.67 10.95
N HIS A 250 -4.32 4.52 11.93
CA HIS A 250 -4.24 3.35 12.82
C HIS A 250 -5.56 3.07 13.57
N GLY A 251 -6.26 4.11 14.03
CA GLY A 251 -7.56 3.94 14.68
C GLY A 251 -8.68 3.63 13.69
N LEU A 252 -8.66 4.22 12.50
CA LEU A 252 -9.68 3.98 11.48
C LEU A 252 -9.60 2.60 10.87
N ASP A 253 -8.39 2.10 10.62
CA ASP A 253 -8.14 0.72 10.20
C ASP A 253 -8.62 -0.30 11.24
N SER A 254 -8.67 0.12 12.51
CA SER A 254 -9.24 -0.65 13.63
C SER A 254 -10.78 -0.58 13.70
N GLY A 255 -11.44 0.05 12.73
CA GLY A 255 -12.90 0.15 12.62
C GLY A 255 -13.54 1.22 13.50
N THR A 256 -12.75 2.18 13.99
CA THR A 256 -13.28 3.29 14.81
C THR A 256 -13.78 4.44 13.93
N VAL A 257 -14.70 5.28 14.45
CA VAL A 257 -15.19 6.48 13.76
C VAL A 257 -14.22 7.64 14.03
N GLY A 258 -14.08 8.62 13.12
CA GLY A 258 -13.19 9.78 13.32
C GLY A 258 -13.42 10.56 14.62
N LEU A 259 -12.40 11.29 15.09
CA LEU A 259 -12.47 12.25 16.20
C LEU A 259 -11.74 13.54 15.81
N LYS A 260 -12.42 14.68 15.92
CA LYS A 260 -11.84 15.99 15.63
C LYS A 260 -11.03 16.50 16.80
N LEU A 261 -9.76 16.80 16.59
CA LEU A 261 -8.87 17.38 17.61
C LEU A 261 -8.15 18.62 17.07
N SER A 262 -8.10 19.68 17.87
CA SER A 262 -7.40 20.93 17.54
C SER A 262 -6.12 21.10 18.35
N LEU A 263 -5.02 21.51 17.70
CA LEU A 263 -3.79 21.89 18.40
C LEU A 263 -4.07 23.00 19.41
N PHE A 264 -4.84 24.02 19.01
CA PHE A 264 -5.06 25.23 19.81
C PHE A 264 -6.14 25.05 20.89
N PHE A 265 -7.08 24.13 20.71
CA PHE A 265 -8.21 23.97 21.63
C PHE A 265 -8.16 22.69 22.47
N ASP A 266 -7.38 21.68 22.06
CA ASP A 266 -7.31 20.39 22.74
C ASP A 266 -5.88 20.02 23.18
N ILE A 267 -4.84 20.49 22.49
CA ILE A 267 -3.44 20.18 22.85
C ILE A 267 -2.82 21.29 23.71
N LEU A 268 -2.70 22.52 23.21
CA LEU A 268 -2.08 23.63 23.94
C LEU A 268 -2.76 23.93 25.29
N PRO A 269 -4.11 23.96 25.39
CA PRO A 269 -4.76 24.29 26.66
C PRO A 269 -4.52 23.26 27.76
N ALA A 270 -4.14 22.01 27.39
CA ALA A 270 -3.81 20.97 28.36
C ALA A 270 -2.67 21.39 29.31
N SER A 271 -1.85 22.37 28.94
CA SER A 271 -0.75 22.89 29.76
C SER A 271 -0.97 24.33 30.25
N LEU A 272 -2.08 24.99 29.88
CA LEU A 272 -2.34 26.41 30.16
C LEU A 272 -3.37 26.62 31.27
N ILE A 273 -4.47 25.88 31.22
CA ILE A 273 -5.64 26.12 32.07
C ILE A 273 -5.80 25.02 33.13
N SER A 274 -6.64 25.28 34.13
CA SER A 274 -6.93 24.31 35.20
C SER A 274 -7.60 23.05 34.64
N GLU A 275 -7.46 21.91 35.30
CA GLU A 275 -8.07 20.65 34.85
C GLU A 275 -9.61 20.77 34.68
N ALA A 276 -10.28 21.40 35.64
CA ALA A 276 -11.72 21.60 35.60
C ALA A 276 -12.15 22.48 34.41
N GLU A 277 -11.40 23.55 34.14
CA GLU A 277 -11.64 24.43 32.99
C GLU A 277 -11.32 23.73 31.67
N PHE A 278 -10.25 22.94 31.62
CA PHE A 278 -9.84 22.20 30.43
C PHE A 278 -10.89 21.18 29.99
N TYR A 279 -11.52 20.47 30.91
CA TYR A 279 -12.55 19.47 30.58
C TYR A 279 -13.92 20.06 30.22
N THR A 280 -14.14 21.34 30.51
CA THR A 280 -15.43 22.01 30.30
C THR A 280 -15.36 23.13 29.26
N SER A 281 -14.16 23.54 28.85
CA SER A 281 -13.95 24.63 27.90
C SER A 281 -14.55 24.34 26.53
N THR A 282 -15.44 25.22 26.10
CA THR A 282 -16.06 25.26 24.77
C THR A 282 -15.34 26.23 23.82
N LEU A 283 -14.17 26.74 24.22
CA LEU A 283 -13.33 27.59 23.38
C LEU A 283 -13.02 26.85 22.06
N GLY A 284 -13.33 27.49 20.93
CA GLY A 284 -13.17 26.94 19.59
C GLY A 284 -14.47 26.78 18.79
N GLY A 285 -15.63 26.72 19.44
CA GLY A 285 -16.94 26.70 18.74
C GLY A 285 -17.09 25.55 17.75
N SER A 286 -17.25 25.82 16.46
CA SER A 286 -17.33 24.80 15.40
C SER A 286 -15.99 24.13 15.06
N ARG A 287 -14.88 24.63 15.61
CA ARG A 287 -13.52 24.12 15.35
C ARG A 287 -13.11 22.98 16.29
N ILE A 288 -14.03 22.51 17.12
CA ILE A 288 -13.85 21.42 18.08
C ILE A 288 -14.91 20.33 17.84
N ASP A 289 -14.65 19.10 18.29
CA ASP A 289 -15.58 17.98 18.09
C ASP A 289 -16.94 18.25 18.74
N CYS A 290 -18.03 17.83 18.06
CA CYS A 290 -19.40 18.01 18.54
C CYS A 290 -19.79 17.01 19.64
N ASN A 291 -19.05 15.91 19.81
CA ASN A 291 -19.24 14.90 20.84
C ASN A 291 -18.46 15.27 22.10
N ASP A 292 -19.08 16.05 22.99
CA ASP A 292 -18.45 16.55 24.22
C ASP A 292 -17.97 15.43 25.15
N ASP A 293 -18.71 14.32 25.25
CA ASP A 293 -18.34 13.19 26.12
C ASP A 293 -17.05 12.53 25.64
N LEU A 294 -16.98 12.23 24.34
CA LEU A 294 -15.81 11.60 23.75
C LEU A 294 -14.59 12.53 23.77
N ARG A 295 -14.82 13.83 23.53
CA ARG A 295 -13.79 14.86 23.60
C ARG A 295 -13.29 15.07 25.03
N ARG A 296 -14.16 14.99 26.04
CA ARG A 296 -13.76 15.04 27.46
C ARG A 296 -12.87 13.86 27.83
N LEU A 297 -13.18 12.66 27.36
CA LEU A 297 -12.31 11.47 27.52
C LEU A 297 -10.96 11.67 26.82
N ALA A 298 -10.97 12.19 25.60
CA ALA A 298 -9.75 12.53 24.86
C ALA A 298 -8.87 13.53 25.63
N ARG A 299 -9.47 14.62 26.12
CA ARG A 299 -8.78 15.66 26.92
C ARG A 299 -8.19 15.10 28.21
N LYS A 300 -8.86 14.16 28.87
CA LYS A 300 -8.30 13.48 30.04
C LYS A 300 -7.00 12.75 29.71
N GLU A 301 -6.98 11.98 28.62
CA GLU A 301 -5.79 11.26 28.17
C GLU A 301 -4.66 12.18 27.69
N ILE A 302 -5.01 13.31 27.06
CA ILE A 302 -4.05 14.37 26.71
C ILE A 302 -3.44 14.97 27.98
N ARG A 303 -4.28 15.35 28.97
CA ARG A 303 -3.80 15.94 30.22
C ARG A 303 -2.86 15.00 30.96
N ASN A 304 -3.20 13.71 31.06
CA ASN A 304 -2.35 12.70 31.71
C ASN A 304 -0.91 12.64 31.15
N ARG A 305 -0.71 12.99 29.87
CA ARG A 305 0.60 12.95 29.20
C ARG A 305 1.28 14.30 29.08
N MET A 306 0.50 15.38 29.02
CA MET A 306 0.98 16.73 28.74
C MET A 306 1.00 17.66 29.95
N ASP A 307 0.53 17.18 31.12
CA ASP A 307 0.62 17.92 32.37
C ASP A 307 2.09 18.25 32.72
N GLY A 308 2.33 19.45 33.22
CA GLY A 308 3.65 19.93 33.59
C GLY A 308 4.54 20.44 32.43
N ILE A 309 4.13 20.26 31.17
CA ILE A 309 4.80 20.92 30.02
C ILE A 309 4.59 22.44 30.13
N ARG A 310 5.64 23.23 29.90
CA ARG A 310 5.50 24.70 29.80
C ARG A 310 5.34 25.11 28.36
N LEU A 311 4.38 25.99 28.09
CA LEU A 311 4.21 26.61 26.79
C LEU A 311 4.94 27.96 26.76
N MET A 312 5.95 28.07 25.92
CA MET A 312 6.75 29.26 25.71
C MET A 312 6.26 30.03 24.49
N ASN A 313 6.31 31.35 24.56
CA ASN A 313 6.05 32.25 23.45
C ASN A 313 7.39 32.66 22.83
N GLU A 314 7.52 32.50 21.52
CA GLU A 314 8.59 33.11 20.74
C GLU A 314 7.96 34.19 19.83
N GLN A 315 8.34 35.44 20.07
CA GLN A 315 7.76 36.56 19.34
C GLN A 315 8.63 36.89 18.12
N LEU A 316 8.02 36.78 16.95
CA LEU A 316 8.65 37.12 15.67
C LEU A 316 8.37 38.58 15.34
N ASP A 317 9.42 39.27 14.90
CA ASP A 317 9.26 40.57 14.26
C ASP A 317 8.97 40.36 12.78
N ILE A 318 7.71 40.58 12.41
CA ILE A 318 7.20 40.35 11.07
C ILE A 318 6.77 41.65 10.40
N ASP A 319 6.81 41.64 9.08
CA ASP A 319 6.15 42.61 8.22
C ASP A 319 4.89 41.99 7.59
N HIS A 320 3.88 42.81 7.31
CA HIS A 320 2.66 42.48 6.57
C HIS A 320 2.01 41.12 6.96
N TYR A 321 1.02 41.13 7.85
CA TYR A 321 0.26 39.93 8.21
C TYR A 321 -1.03 39.81 7.38
N ALA A 322 -1.25 38.65 6.75
CA ALA A 322 -2.50 38.32 6.06
C ALA A 322 -3.01 36.94 6.51
N TYR A 323 -4.28 36.89 6.90
CA TYR A 323 -4.96 35.64 7.27
C TYR A 323 -6.07 35.31 6.27
N PHE A 324 -6.18 34.04 5.91
CA PHE A 324 -7.07 33.51 4.88
C PHE A 324 -8.05 32.53 5.54
N GLU A 325 -9.32 32.92 5.65
CA GLU A 325 -10.37 32.02 6.12
C GLU A 325 -10.69 30.98 5.04
N PRO A 326 -10.80 29.68 5.41
CA PRO A 326 -11.34 28.65 4.51
C PRO A 326 -12.72 29.10 4.00
N ASN A 327 -12.93 29.09 2.68
CA ASN A 327 -14.15 29.55 1.95
C ASN A 327 -14.37 31.07 1.76
N SER A 328 -13.36 31.91 1.95
CA SER A 328 -13.48 33.36 1.67
C SER A 328 -12.79 33.78 0.36
N LYS A 329 -13.39 33.47 -0.81
CA LYS A 329 -13.39 34.35 -2.01
C LYS A 329 -14.16 33.76 -3.21
N SER A 330 -14.89 34.65 -3.88
CA SER A 330 -15.74 34.44 -5.05
C SER A 330 -14.94 34.10 -6.33
N SER A 331 -15.59 33.41 -7.28
CA SER A 331 -15.05 32.98 -8.58
C SER A 331 -14.34 34.05 -9.44
N ASP A 332 -14.54 35.34 -9.15
CA ASP A 332 -14.10 36.45 -10.01
C ASP A 332 -12.60 36.80 -9.92
N ASP A 333 -11.87 36.36 -8.88
CA ASP A 333 -10.45 36.70 -8.71
C ASP A 333 -9.50 35.78 -9.52
N VAL A 334 -9.96 34.55 -9.85
CA VAL A 334 -9.18 33.57 -10.63
C VAL A 334 -9.05 33.98 -12.11
N ASP A 335 -10.07 34.63 -12.67
CA ASP A 335 -10.07 35.05 -14.07
C ASP A 335 -9.23 36.31 -14.32
N LYS A 336 -9.09 37.19 -13.32
CA LYS A 336 -8.18 38.35 -13.39
C LYS A 336 -6.70 37.94 -13.35
N LEU A 337 -6.36 36.88 -12.60
CA LEU A 337 -5.00 36.35 -12.50
C LEU A 337 -4.55 35.70 -13.82
N LYS A 338 -5.45 35.03 -14.56
CA LYS A 338 -5.16 34.51 -15.91
C LYS A 338 -4.82 35.63 -16.90
N GLN A 339 -5.56 36.73 -16.88
CA GLN A 339 -5.32 37.86 -17.80
C GLN A 339 -4.00 38.60 -17.56
N LEU A 340 -3.54 38.67 -16.31
CA LEU A 340 -2.24 39.27 -15.98
C LEU A 340 -1.06 38.41 -16.43
N TYR A 341 -1.20 37.08 -16.34
CA TYR A 341 -0.18 36.12 -16.73
C TYR A 341 0.07 36.09 -18.26
N GLU A 342 -0.99 36.21 -19.06
CA GLU A 342 -0.91 36.20 -20.53
C GLU A 342 -0.17 37.42 -21.11
N ASN A 343 -0.12 38.55 -20.40
CA ASN A 343 0.41 39.81 -20.92
C ASN A 343 1.94 40.00 -20.75
N TYR A 344 2.61 39.29 -19.83
CA TYR A 344 4.02 39.55 -19.47
C TYR A 344 5.04 38.51 -19.97
N ALA A 345 4.58 37.33 -20.43
CA ALA A 345 5.43 36.20 -20.82
C ALA A 345 6.40 36.41 -22.01
N PRO A 346 6.08 37.18 -23.08
CA PRO A 346 6.90 37.17 -24.31
C PRO A 346 8.31 37.78 -24.16
N ASN A 347 8.46 38.84 -23.36
CA ASN A 347 9.72 39.62 -23.28
C ASN A 347 10.86 38.93 -22.50
N ILE A 348 10.54 37.90 -21.72
CA ILE A 348 11.50 37.18 -20.87
C ILE A 348 12.11 35.99 -21.65
N VAL A 349 11.33 35.36 -22.53
CA VAL A 349 11.72 34.21 -23.35
C VAL A 349 12.88 34.58 -24.29
N GLU A 350 12.82 35.75 -24.93
CA GLU A 350 13.82 36.18 -25.93
C GLU A 350 15.22 36.41 -25.34
N LYS A 351 15.31 36.78 -24.05
CA LYS A 351 16.59 37.01 -23.36
C LYS A 351 17.25 35.71 -22.90
N ILE A 352 16.48 34.65 -22.67
CA ILE A 352 16.97 33.36 -22.18
C ILE A 352 17.47 32.51 -23.36
N GLU A 353 16.77 32.52 -24.50
CA GLU A 353 17.17 31.77 -25.71
C GLU A 353 18.58 32.12 -26.22
N LYS A 354 18.98 33.40 -26.15
CA LYS A 354 20.32 33.87 -26.56
C LYS A 354 21.49 33.35 -25.71
N LYS A 355 21.25 32.90 -24.47
CA LYS A 355 22.29 32.33 -23.60
C LYS A 355 22.44 30.82 -23.76
N THR A 356 21.36 30.12 -24.11
CA THR A 356 21.30 28.65 -24.24
C THR A 356 22.05 28.13 -25.47
N GLU A 357 22.09 28.90 -26.57
CA GLU A 357 22.82 28.55 -27.82
C GLU A 357 24.33 28.31 -27.61
N LYS A 358 24.96 28.98 -26.65
CA LYS A 358 26.40 28.79 -26.36
C LYS A 358 26.70 27.47 -25.63
N VAL A 359 25.76 26.97 -24.84
CA VAL A 359 25.90 25.72 -24.06
C VAL A 359 25.67 24.51 -24.96
N ASP A 360 24.74 24.63 -25.91
CA ASP A 360 24.38 23.61 -26.90
C ASP A 360 25.55 23.22 -27.82
N LYS A 361 26.45 24.17 -28.11
CA LYS A 361 27.63 23.94 -28.98
C LYS A 361 28.72 23.11 -28.30
N VAL A 362 28.84 23.22 -26.97
CA VAL A 362 29.80 22.44 -26.16
C VAL A 362 29.29 21.01 -25.95
N LEU A 363 27.99 20.84 -25.71
CA LEU A 363 27.37 19.53 -25.53
C LEU A 363 27.38 18.67 -26.80
N ARG A 364 27.20 19.26 -27.99
CA ARG A 364 27.31 18.51 -29.26
C ARG A 364 28.70 17.95 -29.52
N THR A 365 29.74 18.65 -29.08
CA THR A 365 31.13 18.19 -29.20
C THR A 365 31.43 17.00 -28.26
N ILE A 366 30.71 16.89 -27.14
CA ILE A 366 30.83 15.80 -26.17
C ILE A 366 30.06 14.57 -26.64
N VAL A 367 28.87 14.75 -27.21
CA VAL A 367 28.02 13.66 -27.73
C VAL A 367 28.63 12.98 -28.97
N GLU A 368 29.35 13.72 -29.83
CA GLU A 368 30.06 13.11 -30.97
C GLU A 368 31.18 12.16 -30.54
N LEU A 369 31.80 12.37 -29.37
CA LEU A 369 32.87 11.52 -28.82
C LEU A 369 32.35 10.24 -28.15
N GLU A 370 31.09 10.21 -27.69
CA GLU A 370 30.47 9.05 -27.04
C GLU A 370 29.81 8.07 -28.04
N SER A 371 29.65 8.47 -29.30
CA SER A 371 29.00 7.67 -30.35
C SER A 371 29.80 6.46 -30.88
N LEU A 372 30.97 6.16 -30.30
CA LEU A 372 31.88 5.11 -30.80
C LEU A 372 31.75 3.74 -30.11
N ASN A 373 30.86 3.50 -29.15
CA ASN A 373 30.58 2.14 -28.63
C ASN A 373 29.15 2.03 -28.04
N GLY A 374 28.29 1.19 -28.64
CA GLY A 374 26.90 0.97 -28.20
C GLY A 374 26.73 -0.02 -27.03
N PRO A 375 25.62 0.08 -26.26
CA PRO A 375 24.57 -0.96 -26.32
C PRO A 375 23.13 -0.45 -25.96
N ALA A 376 22.21 -0.46 -26.92
CA ALA A 376 20.79 -0.11 -26.72
C ALA A 376 19.89 -1.36 -26.68
N LEU A 377 19.92 -2.12 -25.57
CA LEU A 377 18.94 -3.20 -25.33
C LEU A 377 18.78 -3.60 -23.85
N ASN A 378 19.63 -3.09 -22.94
CA ASN A 378 19.56 -3.38 -21.49
C ASN A 378 18.58 -2.49 -20.70
N ILE A 379 18.02 -1.44 -21.31
CA ILE A 379 17.31 -0.37 -20.57
C ILE A 379 15.81 -0.66 -20.38
N ASN A 380 15.20 -1.48 -21.24
CA ASN A 380 13.73 -1.62 -21.30
C ASN A 380 13.11 -2.59 -20.29
N PHE A 381 13.91 -3.31 -19.49
CA PHE A 381 13.38 -4.23 -18.47
C PHE A 381 13.68 -3.82 -17.04
N LYS A 382 14.83 -3.16 -16.83
CA LYS A 382 15.19 -2.56 -15.54
C LYS A 382 14.12 -1.56 -15.09
N ARG A 383 13.58 -0.79 -16.04
CA ARG A 383 12.51 0.20 -15.81
C ARG A 383 11.12 -0.37 -15.52
N GLY A 384 10.77 -1.53 -16.07
CA GLY A 384 9.53 -2.23 -15.70
C GLY A 384 9.58 -2.73 -14.25
N MET A 385 10.77 -3.18 -13.81
CA MET A 385 11.03 -3.55 -12.41
C MET A 385 11.10 -2.34 -11.48
N ASP A 386 11.53 -1.16 -11.95
CA ASP A 386 11.54 0.07 -11.16
C ASP A 386 10.12 0.60 -10.85
N LEU A 387 9.12 0.30 -11.69
CA LEU A 387 7.71 0.57 -11.38
C LEU A 387 7.13 -0.44 -10.40
N ILE A 388 7.64 -1.67 -10.42
CA ILE A 388 7.29 -2.73 -9.48
C ILE A 388 7.96 -2.49 -8.12
N SER A 389 9.18 -1.94 -8.08
CA SER A 389 9.88 -1.59 -6.84
C SER A 389 9.20 -0.43 -6.10
N GLN A 390 8.56 0.49 -6.84
CA GLN A 390 7.66 1.50 -6.28
C GLN A 390 6.37 0.91 -5.69
N ALA A 391 6.03 -0.35 -6.02
CA ALA A 391 4.86 -1.07 -5.54
C ALA A 391 5.20 -2.28 -4.61
N THR A 392 6.44 -2.44 -4.11
CA THR A 392 6.81 -3.57 -3.23
C THR A 392 8.00 -3.28 -2.29
N PRO A 393 7.84 -3.41 -0.95
CA PRO A 393 8.96 -3.32 0.01
C PRO A 393 9.73 -4.64 0.29
N ILE A 394 9.39 -5.78 -0.34
CA ILE A 394 9.72 -7.12 0.23
C ILE A 394 10.85 -7.89 -0.50
N LEU A 395 11.42 -7.39 -1.60
CA LEU A 395 12.44 -8.15 -2.36
C LEU A 395 13.92 -7.80 -2.06
N GLU A 396 14.21 -6.81 -1.21
CA GLU A 396 15.58 -6.45 -0.84
C GLU A 396 15.99 -7.08 0.51
N ILE A 397 16.14 -8.41 0.56
CA ILE A 397 16.72 -9.09 1.75
C ILE A 397 18.05 -9.82 1.44
N SER A 398 18.52 -9.86 0.20
CA SER A 398 19.88 -10.36 -0.10
C SER A 398 20.79 -9.21 -0.54
N GLY A 399 21.69 -8.78 0.35
CA GLY A 399 22.69 -7.74 0.12
C GLY A 399 23.79 -8.11 -0.87
N GLU A 400 23.44 -8.43 -2.12
CA GLU A 400 24.37 -8.56 -3.25
C GLU A 400 23.75 -7.96 -4.52
N GLU A 401 24.20 -6.76 -4.91
CA GLU A 401 23.76 -6.03 -6.13
C GLU A 401 23.91 -6.85 -7.43
N THR A 402 24.77 -7.88 -7.43
CA THR A 402 25.09 -8.73 -8.59
C THR A 402 24.03 -9.78 -8.95
N VAL A 403 23.14 -10.17 -8.03
CA VAL A 403 22.15 -11.24 -8.25
C VAL A 403 20.91 -10.73 -9.03
N SER A 404 20.64 -9.42 -9.01
CA SER A 404 19.43 -8.82 -9.58
C SER A 404 19.36 -8.90 -11.11
N GLU A 405 20.45 -8.66 -11.83
CA GLU A 405 20.44 -8.67 -13.31
C GLU A 405 20.39 -10.09 -13.90
N GLU A 406 20.95 -11.08 -13.20
CA GLU A 406 20.92 -12.48 -13.61
C GLU A 406 19.54 -13.12 -13.37
N ASN A 407 18.91 -12.83 -12.23
CA ASN A 407 17.51 -13.19 -11.97
C ASN A 407 16.54 -12.49 -12.94
N GLN A 408 16.79 -11.22 -13.28
CA GLN A 408 15.99 -10.50 -14.28
C GLN A 408 16.11 -11.09 -15.70
N ARG A 409 17.24 -11.69 -16.07
CA ARG A 409 17.37 -12.41 -17.36
C ARG A 409 16.68 -13.76 -17.33
N ARG A 410 16.70 -14.43 -16.17
CA ARG A 410 16.17 -15.79 -15.98
C ARG A 410 14.65 -15.88 -16.11
N TYR A 411 13.90 -14.85 -15.73
CA TYR A 411 12.43 -14.88 -15.69
C TYR A 411 11.73 -14.11 -16.81
N LYS A 412 12.43 -13.83 -17.93
CA LYS A 412 11.79 -13.24 -19.12
C LYS A 412 11.29 -14.30 -20.09
N PRO A 413 10.02 -14.24 -20.52
CA PRO A 413 9.56 -15.06 -21.63
C PRO A 413 10.27 -14.61 -22.92
N VAL A 414 10.65 -15.57 -23.77
CA VAL A 414 11.36 -15.28 -25.03
C VAL A 414 10.39 -15.44 -26.19
N LYS A 415 10.25 -14.40 -27.02
CA LYS A 415 9.43 -14.47 -28.24
C LYS A 415 10.10 -15.43 -29.23
N THR A 416 9.37 -16.43 -29.70
CA THR A 416 9.94 -17.42 -30.60
C THR A 416 10.10 -16.86 -32.01
N ASN A 417 11.29 -17.04 -32.60
CA ASN A 417 11.51 -16.84 -34.05
C ASN A 417 11.22 -18.13 -34.85
N LYS A 418 10.89 -19.23 -34.17
CA LYS A 418 10.51 -20.51 -34.79
C LYS A 418 9.01 -20.55 -35.04
N LEU A 419 8.61 -19.97 -36.18
CA LEU A 419 7.67 -20.50 -37.18
C LEU A 419 6.99 -19.32 -37.89
N ALA A 420 7.62 -18.91 -38.98
CA ALA A 420 7.02 -18.04 -39.98
C ALA A 420 5.87 -18.69 -40.79
N VAL A 421 5.31 -19.85 -40.39
CA VAL A 421 4.31 -20.57 -41.23
C VAL A 421 3.20 -21.34 -40.49
N GLU A 422 3.21 -21.59 -39.17
CA GLU A 422 2.20 -22.50 -38.56
C GLU A 422 1.14 -21.78 -37.72
N SER A 423 -0.02 -21.55 -38.36
CA SER A 423 -1.34 -21.19 -37.81
C SER A 423 -1.41 -20.06 -36.77
N ILE A 424 -2.02 -18.94 -37.17
CA ILE A 424 -2.50 -17.92 -36.22
C ILE A 424 -3.45 -18.63 -35.24
N LEU A 425 -3.02 -18.77 -33.98
CA LEU A 425 -3.86 -19.34 -32.93
C LEU A 425 -5.14 -18.51 -32.81
N LYS A 426 -6.30 -19.11 -33.08
CA LYS A 426 -7.60 -18.44 -32.99
C LYS A 426 -8.05 -18.33 -31.54
N LYS A 427 -7.80 -19.40 -30.78
CA LYS A 427 -8.26 -19.57 -29.40
C LYS A 427 -7.25 -20.37 -28.60
N VAL A 428 -6.96 -19.90 -27.39
CA VAL A 428 -6.14 -20.56 -26.38
C VAL A 428 -6.99 -20.76 -25.14
N GLU A 429 -6.97 -21.97 -24.59
CA GLU A 429 -7.68 -22.30 -23.37
C GLU A 429 -6.74 -23.01 -22.40
N VAL A 430 -6.69 -22.51 -21.17
CA VAL A 430 -5.88 -23.04 -20.08
C VAL A 430 -6.78 -23.48 -18.94
N GLN A 431 -6.56 -24.69 -18.43
CA GLN A 431 -7.27 -25.25 -17.28
C GLN A 431 -6.30 -25.63 -16.16
N ALA A 432 -6.68 -25.34 -14.92
CA ALA A 432 -5.87 -25.58 -13.74
C ALA A 432 -6.65 -26.26 -12.61
N ALA A 433 -5.97 -27.17 -11.90
CA ALA A 433 -6.47 -27.79 -10.68
C ALA A 433 -6.47 -26.77 -9.53
N ALA A 434 -7.29 -27.04 -8.51
CA ALA A 434 -7.13 -26.39 -7.21
C ALA A 434 -5.94 -27.02 -6.45
N ARG A 435 -5.57 -26.43 -5.31
CA ARG A 435 -4.48 -26.94 -4.48
C ARG A 435 -4.87 -27.06 -3.00
N ILE A 436 -4.37 -28.10 -2.35
CA ILE A 436 -4.47 -28.29 -0.90
C ILE A 436 -3.06 -28.35 -0.32
N ASP A 437 -2.76 -27.46 0.62
CA ASP A 437 -1.49 -27.49 1.35
C ASP A 437 -1.62 -28.48 2.53
N LEU A 438 -0.84 -29.56 2.46
CA LEU A 438 -0.86 -30.63 3.46
C LEU A 438 0.07 -30.29 4.63
N TYR A 439 1.19 -29.61 4.36
CA TYR A 439 2.14 -29.19 5.38
C TYR A 439 3.03 -28.03 4.90
N GLY A 440 3.47 -27.17 5.83
CA GLY A 440 4.48 -26.14 5.58
C GLY A 440 3.96 -24.78 5.10
N GLY A 441 2.66 -24.60 4.85
CA GLY A 441 2.12 -23.30 4.43
C GLY A 441 2.45 -22.18 5.42
N TRP A 442 2.65 -20.97 4.91
CA TRP A 442 3.34 -19.81 5.52
C TRP A 442 4.86 -19.82 5.38
N LEU A 443 5.53 -20.98 5.27
CA LEU A 443 6.96 -21.00 4.95
C LEU A 443 7.24 -20.47 3.55
N ASP A 444 6.24 -20.42 2.66
CA ASP A 444 6.32 -19.90 1.31
C ASP A 444 6.15 -18.38 1.19
N THR A 445 5.74 -17.73 2.28
CA THR A 445 5.30 -16.35 2.26
C THR A 445 6.49 -15.41 2.49
N PRO A 446 6.77 -14.41 1.64
CA PRO A 446 7.78 -13.40 1.94
C PRO A 446 7.42 -12.52 3.15
N PRO A 447 8.37 -12.17 4.03
CA PRO A 447 9.79 -12.53 4.01
C PRO A 447 10.12 -13.88 4.70
N ILE A 448 9.13 -14.56 5.32
CA ILE A 448 9.31 -15.83 6.05
C ILE A 448 10.09 -16.83 5.21
N THR A 449 9.77 -16.92 3.92
CA THR A 449 10.44 -17.81 2.96
C THR A 449 11.94 -17.63 2.83
N PHE A 450 12.47 -16.44 3.17
CA PHE A 450 13.90 -16.14 3.09
C PHE A 450 14.64 -16.46 4.41
N GLN A 451 13.94 -16.63 5.52
CA GLN A 451 14.56 -16.84 6.83
C GLN A 451 14.78 -18.32 7.17
N PHE A 452 14.00 -19.23 6.56
CA PHE A 452 14.05 -20.65 6.88
C PHE A 452 14.65 -21.48 5.75
N ASN A 453 15.45 -22.48 6.12
CA ASN A 453 16.01 -23.45 5.19
C ASN A 453 15.88 -24.87 5.79
N PRO A 454 15.05 -25.77 5.20
CA PRO A 454 14.29 -25.54 3.98
C PRO A 454 13.04 -24.66 4.23
N SER A 455 12.81 -23.69 3.34
CA SER A 455 11.51 -23.03 3.17
C SER A 455 10.75 -23.82 2.11
N ALA A 456 9.83 -24.69 2.56
CA ALA A 456 9.14 -25.61 1.68
C ALA A 456 7.68 -25.84 2.08
N VAL A 457 6.86 -26.22 1.11
CA VAL A 457 5.44 -26.56 1.27
C VAL A 457 5.15 -27.84 0.53
N VAL A 458 4.54 -28.82 1.22
CA VAL A 458 4.03 -30.04 0.60
C VAL A 458 2.56 -29.82 0.29
N ASN A 459 2.21 -29.83 -1.00
CA ASN A 459 0.84 -29.65 -1.45
C ASN A 459 0.45 -30.66 -2.53
N VAL A 460 -0.85 -30.72 -2.80
CA VAL A 460 -1.44 -31.63 -3.79
C VAL A 460 -2.38 -30.88 -4.74
N ALA A 461 -2.22 -31.13 -6.05
CA ALA A 461 -3.15 -30.64 -7.06
C ALA A 461 -4.42 -31.49 -7.05
N VAL A 462 -5.59 -30.85 -6.98
CA VAL A 462 -6.87 -31.53 -6.87
C VAL A 462 -7.93 -30.95 -7.80
N GLN A 463 -8.66 -31.83 -8.44
CA GLN A 463 -9.91 -31.54 -9.12
C GLN A 463 -11.05 -31.59 -8.10
N VAL A 464 -12.07 -30.74 -8.27
CA VAL A 464 -13.16 -30.57 -7.30
C VAL A 464 -14.51 -30.65 -8.01
N ASP A 465 -15.51 -31.23 -7.35
CA ASP A 465 -16.85 -31.42 -7.91
C ASP A 465 -17.72 -30.13 -7.88
N GLY A 466 -17.80 -29.45 -9.02
CA GLY A 466 -18.90 -28.53 -9.37
C GLY A 466 -19.11 -27.28 -8.51
N ARG A 467 -20.05 -26.41 -8.94
CA ARG A 467 -20.44 -25.17 -8.22
C ARG A 467 -21.12 -25.50 -6.89
N VAL A 468 -20.87 -24.68 -5.86
CA VAL A 468 -21.60 -24.65 -4.58
C VAL A 468 -23.11 -24.45 -4.83
N ARG A 469 -23.84 -25.53 -5.11
CA ARG A 469 -25.31 -25.51 -5.20
C ARG A 469 -25.87 -25.98 -3.88
N LYS A 470 -26.55 -25.07 -3.19
CA LYS A 470 -27.35 -25.37 -2.01
C LYS A 470 -28.30 -26.54 -2.33
N LEU A 471 -28.12 -27.61 -1.58
CA LEU A 471 -29.06 -28.71 -1.33
C LEU A 471 -29.35 -29.66 -2.52
N LYS A 472 -29.07 -30.94 -2.25
CA LYS A 472 -29.40 -32.18 -3.00
C LYS A 472 -28.45 -32.57 -4.14
N LEU A 473 -27.26 -33.06 -3.79
CA LEU A 473 -26.48 -33.90 -4.70
C LEU A 473 -26.09 -35.24 -4.07
N ASN A 474 -26.18 -36.30 -4.87
CA ASN A 474 -25.94 -37.68 -4.51
C ASN A 474 -24.43 -37.93 -4.69
N TYR A 475 -23.68 -38.24 -3.62
CA TYR A 475 -22.21 -38.31 -3.63
C TYR A 475 -21.67 -39.29 -4.69
N ARG A 476 -22.41 -40.37 -4.97
CA ARG A 476 -22.12 -41.33 -6.07
C ARG A 476 -22.19 -40.72 -7.48
N LYS A 477 -22.98 -39.66 -7.72
CA LYS A 477 -23.02 -38.91 -9.00
C LYS A 477 -21.96 -37.80 -9.08
N CYS A 478 -21.41 -37.35 -7.95
CA CYS A 478 -20.37 -36.32 -7.94
C CYS A 478 -19.02 -36.82 -8.48
N LYS A 479 -18.69 -38.10 -8.28
CA LYS A 479 -17.45 -38.71 -8.80
C LYS A 479 -17.34 -38.72 -10.33
N THR A 480 -18.43 -38.56 -11.07
CA THR A 480 -18.43 -38.63 -12.55
C THR A 480 -18.24 -37.27 -13.24
N ASN A 481 -18.16 -36.16 -12.49
CA ASN A 481 -18.07 -34.80 -13.05
C ASN A 481 -16.99 -33.94 -12.36
N ILE A 482 -15.94 -34.60 -11.87
CA ILE A 482 -14.76 -33.97 -11.28
C ILE A 482 -13.88 -33.45 -12.42
N GLN A 483 -13.53 -32.17 -12.36
CA GLN A 483 -12.72 -31.50 -13.37
C GLN A 483 -11.84 -30.43 -12.75
N LYS A 484 -10.87 -29.94 -13.52
CA LYS A 484 -10.10 -28.74 -13.18
C LYS A 484 -11.08 -27.56 -12.97
N PRO A 485 -11.15 -26.97 -11.77
CA PRO A 485 -12.21 -26.02 -11.44
C PRO A 485 -11.97 -24.61 -11.98
N ILE A 486 -10.76 -24.29 -12.43
CA ILE A 486 -10.37 -22.96 -12.89
C ILE A 486 -9.98 -23.04 -14.36
N LYS A 487 -10.51 -22.12 -15.15
CA LYS A 487 -10.31 -22.06 -16.60
C LYS A 487 -10.20 -20.61 -17.07
N CYS A 488 -9.25 -20.36 -17.97
CA CYS A 488 -9.12 -19.13 -18.73
C CYS A 488 -9.15 -19.46 -20.22
N CYS A 489 -9.82 -18.63 -21.01
CA CYS A 489 -9.90 -18.76 -22.45
C CYS A 489 -9.64 -17.41 -23.09
N LEU A 490 -8.67 -17.32 -24.00
CA LEU A 490 -8.37 -16.15 -24.81
C LEU A 490 -8.75 -16.45 -26.27
N GLU A 491 -9.59 -15.60 -26.85
CA GLU A 491 -10.03 -15.67 -28.25
C GLU A 491 -9.63 -14.40 -29.00
N LYS A 492 -9.11 -14.54 -30.21
CA LYS A 492 -8.90 -13.39 -31.10
C LYS A 492 -10.24 -12.98 -31.72
N ILE A 493 -10.55 -11.69 -31.69
CA ILE A 493 -11.83 -11.14 -32.15
C ILE A 493 -11.62 -9.96 -33.11
N ASP A 494 -12.64 -9.67 -33.90
CA ASP A 494 -12.61 -8.57 -34.88
C ASP A 494 -12.91 -7.18 -34.26
N ASN A 495 -13.49 -7.15 -33.06
CA ASN A 495 -13.71 -5.91 -32.32
C ASN A 495 -12.38 -5.38 -31.78
N GLU A 496 -12.22 -4.06 -31.71
CA GLU A 496 -11.00 -3.44 -31.20
C GLU A 496 -10.91 -3.51 -29.66
N GLY A 497 -9.68 -3.61 -29.14
CA GLY A 497 -9.40 -3.56 -27.70
C GLY A 497 -9.43 -4.91 -26.99
N ILE A 498 -9.62 -4.88 -25.65
CA ILE A 498 -9.67 -6.07 -24.80
C ILE A 498 -11.05 -6.18 -24.17
N SER A 499 -11.78 -7.26 -24.50
CA SER A 499 -13.01 -7.64 -23.81
C SER A 499 -12.69 -8.71 -22.77
N PHE A 500 -13.17 -8.52 -21.55
CA PHE A 500 -13.02 -9.44 -20.44
C PHE A 500 -14.39 -9.90 -19.94
N THR A 501 -14.60 -11.20 -19.88
CA THR A 501 -15.84 -11.79 -19.35
C THR A 501 -15.54 -12.62 -18.11
N THR A 502 -16.12 -12.24 -16.97
CA THR A 502 -16.05 -13.00 -15.73
C THR A 502 -17.43 -13.14 -15.12
N GLU A 503 -17.81 -14.38 -14.76
CA GLU A 503 -19.10 -14.70 -14.11
C GLU A 503 -20.37 -14.15 -14.79
N GLY A 504 -20.30 -13.85 -16.10
CA GLY A 504 -21.41 -13.31 -16.89
C GLY A 504 -21.43 -11.78 -17.02
N HIS A 505 -20.44 -11.09 -16.43
CA HIS A 505 -20.20 -9.66 -16.64
C HIS A 505 -19.13 -9.46 -17.70
N GLU A 506 -19.43 -8.62 -18.70
CA GLU A 506 -18.46 -8.19 -19.71
C GLU A 506 -17.92 -6.80 -19.38
N ILE A 507 -16.59 -6.66 -19.41
CA ILE A 507 -15.83 -5.44 -19.20
C ILE A 507 -15.02 -5.21 -20.47
N GLN A 508 -15.03 -3.99 -21.00
CA GLN A 508 -14.20 -3.63 -22.14
C GLN A 508 -13.15 -2.60 -21.71
N TYR A 509 -11.93 -2.79 -22.20
CA TYR A 509 -10.83 -1.85 -22.05
C TYR A 509 -10.47 -1.32 -23.43
N GLU A 510 -10.57 -0.01 -23.58
CA GLU A 510 -10.37 0.69 -24.85
C GLU A 510 -9.00 1.39 -24.91
N SER A 511 -8.37 1.61 -23.75
CA SER A 511 -7.06 2.26 -23.67
C SER A 511 -6.09 1.55 -22.72
N ILE A 512 -4.79 1.77 -22.96
CA ILE A 512 -3.71 1.28 -22.09
C ILE A 512 -3.80 1.91 -20.69
N ASN A 513 -4.21 3.18 -20.59
CA ASN A 513 -4.35 3.87 -19.33
C ASN A 513 -5.41 3.25 -18.43
N GLU A 514 -6.56 2.81 -18.98
CA GLU A 514 -7.60 2.11 -18.21
C GLU A 514 -7.08 0.78 -17.61
N ILE A 515 -6.24 0.06 -18.36
CA ILE A 515 -5.61 -1.17 -17.89
C ILE A 515 -4.67 -0.86 -16.72
N ILE A 516 -3.79 0.14 -16.88
CA ILE A 516 -2.84 0.55 -15.85
C ILE A 516 -3.58 1.02 -14.59
N GLU A 517 -4.55 1.92 -14.73
CA GLU A 517 -5.32 2.49 -13.61
C GLU A 517 -6.16 1.45 -12.85
N SER A 518 -6.49 0.34 -13.50
CA SER A 518 -7.27 -0.75 -12.89
C SER A 518 -6.39 -1.86 -12.32
N SER A 519 -5.13 -1.95 -12.76
CA SER A 519 -4.21 -3.02 -12.38
C SER A 519 -3.89 -3.07 -10.88
N ASN A 520 -3.89 -1.92 -10.19
CA ASN A 520 -3.56 -1.79 -8.78
C ASN A 520 -4.78 -1.51 -7.88
N LYS A 521 -6.00 -1.77 -8.37
CA LYS A 521 -7.27 -1.54 -7.64
C LYS A 521 -8.01 -2.86 -7.40
N PRO A 522 -7.63 -3.65 -6.38
CA PRO A 522 -8.16 -5.02 -6.17
C PRO A 522 -9.68 -5.09 -6.07
N GLU A 523 -10.32 -4.02 -5.61
CA GLU A 523 -11.77 -3.88 -5.47
C GLU A 523 -12.51 -3.75 -6.81
N LYS A 524 -11.81 -3.36 -7.89
CA LYS A 524 -12.41 -3.21 -9.21
C LYS A 524 -12.53 -4.56 -9.93
N PRO A 525 -13.70 -4.87 -10.52
CA PRO A 525 -13.84 -6.01 -11.43
C PRO A 525 -12.81 -5.96 -12.56
N GLY A 526 -12.08 -7.05 -12.79
CA GLY A 526 -11.06 -7.14 -13.84
C GLY A 526 -9.66 -6.66 -13.46
N SER A 527 -9.45 -6.14 -12.24
CA SER A 527 -8.13 -5.73 -11.74
C SER A 527 -7.07 -6.83 -11.83
N LEU A 528 -7.43 -8.07 -11.47
CA LEU A 528 -6.54 -9.23 -11.61
C LEU A 528 -6.06 -9.45 -13.04
N LEU A 529 -6.96 -9.31 -14.03
CA LEU A 529 -6.60 -9.42 -15.43
C LEU A 529 -5.62 -8.30 -15.81
N CYS A 530 -5.94 -7.05 -15.45
CA CYS A 530 -5.08 -5.92 -15.76
C CYS A 530 -3.69 -6.08 -15.14
N ALA A 531 -3.61 -6.51 -13.87
CA ALA A 531 -2.35 -6.83 -13.21
C ALA A 531 -1.59 -7.94 -13.95
N CYS A 532 -2.28 -8.99 -14.43
CA CYS A 532 -1.65 -10.04 -15.25
C CYS A 532 -1.11 -9.49 -16.58
N ILE A 533 -1.86 -8.62 -17.25
CA ILE A 533 -1.41 -8.00 -18.52
C ILE A 533 -0.13 -7.19 -18.29
N ILE A 534 -0.09 -6.36 -17.25
CA ILE A 534 1.11 -5.58 -16.91
C ILE A 534 2.27 -6.49 -16.49
N ALA A 535 2.04 -7.42 -15.56
CA ALA A 535 3.09 -8.32 -15.07
C ALA A 535 3.63 -9.28 -16.13
N SER A 536 2.82 -9.61 -17.16
CA SER A 536 3.26 -10.44 -18.28
C SER A 536 4.35 -9.80 -19.13
N GLY A 537 4.54 -8.48 -19.01
CA GLY A 537 5.47 -7.69 -19.81
C GLY A 537 5.02 -7.50 -21.27
N LEU A 538 3.77 -7.86 -21.60
CA LEU A 538 3.21 -7.66 -22.93
C LEU A 538 2.85 -6.21 -23.21
N ILE A 539 2.44 -5.45 -22.19
CA ILE A 539 2.21 -4.01 -22.26
C ILE A 539 3.20 -3.33 -21.32
N ASP A 540 4.03 -2.44 -21.85
CA ASP A 540 4.90 -1.59 -21.03
C ASP A 540 4.13 -0.33 -20.62
N ALA A 541 3.79 -0.27 -19.33
CA ALA A 541 3.01 0.80 -18.74
C ALA A 541 3.62 2.21 -18.88
N MET A 542 4.90 2.34 -19.27
CA MET A 542 5.56 3.64 -19.44
C MET A 542 5.92 3.96 -20.90
N SER A 543 6.32 2.97 -21.71
CA SER A 543 6.71 3.22 -23.10
C SER A 543 5.53 3.16 -24.08
N ASP A 544 4.51 2.35 -23.76
CA ASP A 544 3.36 2.15 -24.65
C ASP A 544 2.19 3.10 -24.37
N GLN A 545 2.25 4.00 -23.36
CA GLN A 545 1.15 4.95 -23.07
C GLN A 545 0.77 5.84 -24.26
N SER A 546 1.72 6.08 -25.16
CA SER A 546 1.52 6.87 -26.38
C SER A 546 0.99 6.07 -27.57
N LYS A 547 0.98 4.73 -27.48
CA LYS A 547 0.47 3.84 -28.54
C LYS A 547 -1.03 3.64 -28.40
N CYS A 548 -1.70 3.39 -29.51
CA CYS A 548 -3.08 2.93 -29.46
C CYS A 548 -3.13 1.47 -28.97
N LEU A 549 -4.11 1.14 -28.11
CA LEU A 549 -4.28 -0.23 -27.61
C LEU A 549 -4.47 -1.24 -28.75
N SER A 550 -5.21 -0.87 -29.80
CA SER A 550 -5.45 -1.73 -30.96
C SER A 550 -4.18 -1.99 -31.78
N GLU A 551 -3.28 -1.02 -31.89
CA GLU A 551 -1.96 -1.18 -32.52
C GLU A 551 -1.12 -2.19 -31.75
N LEU A 552 -1.04 -2.06 -30.42
CA LEU A 552 -0.28 -2.96 -29.57
C LEU A 552 -0.85 -4.39 -29.59
N ILE A 553 -2.18 -4.54 -29.54
CA ILE A 553 -2.83 -5.84 -29.67
C ILE A 553 -2.53 -6.48 -31.03
N ASN A 554 -2.50 -5.69 -32.10
CA ASN A 554 -2.14 -6.19 -33.42
C ASN A 554 -0.65 -6.59 -33.51
N GLU A 555 0.26 -5.84 -32.90
CA GLU A 555 1.70 -6.18 -32.82
C GLU A 555 1.97 -7.48 -32.05
N ILE A 556 1.21 -7.72 -30.97
CA ILE A 556 1.43 -8.85 -30.07
C ILE A 556 0.67 -10.10 -30.52
N PHE A 557 -0.61 -9.95 -30.83
CA PHE A 557 -1.53 -11.06 -31.07
C PHE A 557 -1.92 -11.23 -32.54
N HIS A 558 -1.54 -10.30 -33.43
CA HIS A 558 -1.98 -10.28 -34.84
C HIS A 558 -3.51 -10.32 -34.97
N SER A 559 -4.18 -9.47 -34.19
CA SER A 559 -5.65 -9.36 -34.10
C SER A 559 -6.06 -7.91 -33.89
N ARG A 560 -7.32 -7.57 -34.22
CA ARG A 560 -7.90 -6.26 -33.88
C ARG A 560 -8.21 -6.12 -32.39
N GLY A 561 -8.63 -7.22 -31.77
CA GLY A 561 -8.83 -7.30 -30.34
C GLY A 561 -8.73 -8.73 -29.81
N ILE A 562 -8.86 -8.86 -28.50
CA ILE A 562 -8.91 -10.15 -27.81
C ILE A 562 -10.08 -10.18 -26.83
N ARG A 563 -10.70 -11.36 -26.68
CA ARG A 563 -11.67 -11.65 -25.63
C ARG A 563 -11.07 -12.64 -24.64
N ILE A 564 -11.03 -12.28 -23.37
CA ILE A 564 -10.56 -13.13 -22.28
C ILE A 564 -11.77 -13.53 -21.44
N THR A 565 -12.07 -14.82 -21.36
CA THR A 565 -13.13 -15.37 -20.52
C THR A 565 -12.52 -16.17 -19.38
N THR A 566 -12.88 -15.84 -18.15
CA THR A 566 -12.46 -16.60 -16.97
C THR A 566 -13.64 -17.29 -16.30
N GLN A 567 -13.41 -18.51 -15.83
CA GLN A 567 -14.40 -19.31 -15.11
C GLN A 567 -13.75 -19.95 -13.89
N SER A 568 -14.39 -19.78 -12.73
CA SER A 568 -14.09 -20.54 -11.51
C SER A 568 -15.33 -21.29 -11.04
N LEU A 569 -15.18 -22.57 -10.70
CA LEU A 569 -16.20 -23.34 -9.97
C LEU A 569 -16.12 -23.13 -8.45
N LEU A 570 -15.02 -22.53 -7.98
CA LEU A 570 -14.75 -22.26 -6.58
C LEU A 570 -15.07 -20.80 -6.25
N PRO A 571 -15.66 -20.52 -5.08
CA PRO A 571 -15.91 -19.15 -4.65
C PRO A 571 -14.61 -18.37 -4.42
N HIS A 572 -14.67 -17.06 -4.58
CA HIS A 572 -13.55 -16.17 -4.26
C HIS A 572 -13.23 -16.22 -2.76
N GLY A 573 -11.96 -16.19 -2.35
CA GLY A 573 -11.58 -16.32 -0.94
C GLY A 573 -11.93 -17.68 -0.32
N SER A 574 -11.94 -18.74 -1.14
CA SER A 574 -12.25 -20.11 -0.71
C SER A 574 -11.13 -20.79 0.07
N GLY A 575 -9.92 -20.23 0.09
CA GLY A 575 -8.75 -20.83 0.74
C GLY A 575 -8.03 -21.89 -0.11
N LEU A 576 -8.47 -22.14 -1.35
CA LEU A 576 -7.84 -23.08 -2.30
C LEU A 576 -6.91 -22.39 -3.32
N GLY A 577 -6.48 -21.16 -3.05
CA GLY A 577 -5.58 -20.38 -3.90
C GLY A 577 -6.19 -19.84 -5.19
N THR A 578 -7.51 -19.68 -5.25
CA THR A 578 -8.25 -19.40 -6.50
C THR A 578 -7.74 -18.20 -7.30
N SER A 579 -7.34 -17.12 -6.64
CA SER A 579 -6.86 -15.90 -7.31
C SER A 579 -5.52 -16.11 -8.01
N SER A 580 -4.53 -16.68 -7.33
CA SER A 580 -3.18 -16.92 -7.86
C SER A 580 -3.18 -18.04 -8.90
N ILE A 581 -4.05 -19.03 -8.74
CA ILE A 581 -4.28 -20.06 -9.76
C ILE A 581 -4.91 -19.45 -11.01
N LEU A 582 -5.92 -18.58 -10.85
CA LEU A 582 -6.53 -17.89 -11.98
C LEU A 582 -5.51 -16.99 -12.70
N ALA A 583 -4.69 -16.24 -11.96
CA ALA A 583 -3.58 -15.46 -12.52
C ALA A 583 -2.62 -16.34 -13.33
N SER A 584 -2.25 -17.51 -12.80
CA SER A 584 -1.39 -18.48 -13.51
C SER A 584 -2.00 -18.90 -14.86
N THR A 585 -3.32 -19.16 -14.90
CA THR A 585 -4.01 -19.49 -16.16
C THR A 585 -4.10 -18.32 -17.14
N ILE A 586 -4.27 -17.08 -16.64
CA ILE A 586 -4.32 -15.88 -17.48
C ILE A 586 -2.95 -15.62 -18.11
N ILE A 587 -1.88 -15.65 -17.33
CA ILE A 587 -0.50 -15.45 -17.82
C ILE A 587 -0.14 -16.51 -18.87
N ALA A 588 -0.43 -17.78 -18.61
CA ALA A 588 -0.21 -18.85 -19.57
C ALA A 588 -1.02 -18.64 -20.87
N CYS A 589 -2.29 -18.24 -20.78
CA CYS A 589 -3.11 -17.90 -21.93
C CYS A 589 -2.49 -16.74 -22.74
N LEU A 590 -2.09 -15.66 -22.07
CA LEU A 590 -1.52 -14.47 -22.70
C LEU A 590 -0.22 -14.80 -23.45
N TRP A 591 0.74 -15.44 -22.79
CA TRP A 591 2.02 -15.80 -23.41
C TRP A 591 1.87 -16.81 -24.53
N THR A 592 1.01 -17.82 -24.36
CA THR A 592 0.74 -18.80 -25.43
C THR A 592 0.09 -18.12 -26.65
N ALA A 593 -0.92 -17.27 -26.43
CA ALA A 593 -1.59 -16.56 -27.52
C ALA A 593 -0.68 -15.55 -28.24
N ALA A 594 0.29 -14.99 -27.52
CA ALA A 594 1.32 -14.10 -28.04
C ALA A 594 2.58 -14.83 -28.57
N ASN A 595 2.55 -16.17 -28.61
CA ASN A 595 3.62 -17.03 -29.12
C ASN A 595 4.98 -16.88 -28.40
N TYR A 596 4.94 -16.68 -27.09
CA TYR A 596 6.11 -16.67 -26.21
C TYR A 596 6.42 -18.07 -25.67
N GLU A 597 7.69 -18.43 -25.63
CA GLU A 597 8.18 -19.56 -24.84
C GLU A 597 8.37 -19.12 -23.39
N PHE A 598 7.87 -19.93 -22.46
CA PHE A 598 7.95 -19.71 -21.02
C PHE A 598 8.13 -21.02 -20.25
N THR A 599 8.66 -20.93 -19.04
CA THR A 599 8.75 -22.07 -18.12
C THR A 599 7.74 -21.94 -16.99
N ASN A 600 7.54 -23.03 -16.25
CA ASN A 600 6.66 -23.03 -15.07
C ASN A 600 7.15 -22.06 -14.00
N GLU A 601 8.46 -21.96 -13.79
CA GLU A 601 9.07 -21.02 -12.84
C GLU A 601 8.84 -19.56 -13.24
N MET A 602 8.80 -19.26 -14.54
CA MET A 602 8.43 -17.93 -15.03
C MET A 602 6.99 -17.57 -14.64
N ILE A 603 6.04 -18.51 -14.79
CA ILE A 603 4.65 -18.28 -14.35
C ILE A 603 4.60 -18.04 -12.84
N VAL A 604 5.25 -18.89 -12.04
CA VAL A 604 5.30 -18.73 -10.57
C VAL A 604 5.80 -17.34 -10.20
N HIS A 605 6.94 -16.94 -10.78
CA HIS A 605 7.53 -15.63 -10.53
C HIS A 605 6.62 -14.48 -10.98
N THR A 606 6.05 -14.53 -12.19
CA THR A 606 5.17 -13.47 -12.71
C THR A 606 3.91 -13.33 -11.88
N VAL A 607 3.33 -14.42 -11.37
CA VAL A 607 2.15 -14.31 -10.51
C VAL A 607 2.51 -13.73 -9.14
N LEU A 608 3.71 -13.98 -8.60
CA LEU A 608 4.17 -13.25 -7.42
C LEU A 608 4.20 -11.73 -7.69
N LEU A 609 4.64 -11.29 -8.87
CA LEU A 609 4.58 -9.88 -9.26
C LEU A 609 3.14 -9.36 -9.34
N VAL A 610 2.21 -10.15 -9.90
CA VAL A 610 0.77 -9.79 -9.94
C VAL A 610 0.23 -9.55 -8.53
N GLU A 611 0.57 -10.40 -7.58
CA GLU A 611 0.12 -10.24 -6.18
C GLU A 611 0.70 -9.00 -5.50
N GLN A 612 1.90 -8.57 -5.90
CA GLN A 612 2.49 -7.31 -5.42
C GLN A 612 1.79 -6.10 -6.03
N ILE A 613 1.52 -6.10 -7.33
CA ILE A 613 0.76 -5.04 -8.01
C ILE A 613 -0.61 -4.86 -7.34
N LEU A 614 -1.24 -5.96 -6.90
CA LEU A 614 -2.54 -5.95 -6.21
C LEU A 614 -2.43 -5.73 -4.69
N SER A 615 -1.24 -5.54 -4.13
CA SER A 615 -1.00 -5.39 -2.68
C SER A 615 -1.58 -6.54 -1.82
N THR A 616 -1.72 -7.74 -2.38
CA THR A 616 -2.22 -8.92 -1.66
C THR A 616 -1.12 -9.68 -0.93
N ALA A 617 0.12 -9.58 -1.43
CA ALA A 617 1.36 -10.06 -0.80
C ALA A 617 1.34 -11.54 -0.36
N GLY A 618 0.75 -12.45 -1.15
CA GLY A 618 0.74 -13.87 -0.85
C GLY A 618 2.09 -14.56 -1.08
N GLY A 619 2.13 -15.87 -0.80
CA GLY A 619 3.30 -16.70 -1.03
C GLY A 619 3.24 -17.47 -2.36
N TRP A 620 4.26 -18.30 -2.61
CA TRP A 620 4.44 -19.00 -3.89
C TRP A 620 3.75 -20.37 -3.98
N GLN A 621 3.11 -20.85 -2.91
CA GLN A 621 2.54 -22.20 -2.85
C GLN A 621 1.36 -22.42 -3.81
N ASP A 622 0.58 -21.38 -4.13
CA ASP A 622 -0.66 -21.48 -4.90
C ASP A 622 -0.36 -21.76 -6.38
N GLN A 623 0.64 -21.06 -6.90
CA GLN A 623 1.16 -21.17 -8.25
C GLN A 623 1.79 -22.55 -8.44
N VAL A 624 2.70 -22.94 -7.53
CA VAL A 624 3.27 -24.31 -7.53
C VAL A 624 2.17 -25.36 -7.43
N GLY A 625 1.17 -25.11 -6.59
CA GLY A 625 0.03 -25.97 -6.33
C GLY A 625 -0.81 -26.30 -7.56
N CYS A 626 -0.94 -25.39 -8.52
CA CYS A 626 -1.76 -25.62 -9.72
C CYS A 626 -0.97 -25.95 -10.99
N ILE A 627 0.28 -25.49 -11.10
CA ILE A 627 1.11 -25.72 -12.28
C ILE A 627 1.59 -27.17 -12.34
N TYR A 628 2.01 -27.71 -11.20
CA TYR A 628 2.56 -29.07 -11.09
C TYR A 628 1.50 -30.09 -10.68
N ALA A 629 1.59 -31.29 -11.24
CA ALA A 629 0.67 -32.39 -11.00
C ALA A 629 0.78 -32.96 -9.58
N GLY A 630 -0.25 -33.67 -9.15
CA GLY A 630 -0.25 -34.57 -8.00
C GLY A 630 0.33 -33.96 -6.72
N PHE A 631 1.00 -34.81 -5.94
CA PHE A 631 1.75 -34.42 -4.74
C PHE A 631 3.10 -33.85 -5.13
N LYS A 632 3.48 -32.73 -4.52
CA LYS A 632 4.81 -32.15 -4.68
C LYS A 632 5.26 -31.43 -3.43
N ILE A 633 6.58 -31.29 -3.33
CA ILE A 633 7.21 -30.35 -2.41
C ILE A 633 7.74 -29.17 -3.24
N GLY A 634 7.17 -28.00 -3.00
CA GLY A 634 7.73 -26.74 -3.47
C GLY A 634 8.74 -26.23 -2.45
N SER A 635 9.83 -25.60 -2.90
CA SER A 635 10.84 -25.04 -2.01
C SER A 635 11.48 -23.78 -2.60
N MET A 636 11.81 -22.82 -1.72
CA MET A 636 12.61 -21.66 -2.09
C MET A 636 14.10 -22.03 -2.10
N THR A 637 14.79 -21.62 -3.16
CA THR A 637 16.25 -21.73 -3.28
C THR A 637 16.84 -20.35 -3.59
N PRO A 638 18.17 -20.15 -3.49
CA PRO A 638 18.81 -18.91 -3.95
C PRO A 638 18.52 -18.59 -5.43
N ASN A 639 18.15 -19.61 -6.20
CA ASN A 639 17.85 -19.58 -7.61
C ASN A 639 16.35 -19.43 -7.91
N GLY A 640 15.52 -19.15 -6.89
CA GLY A 640 14.07 -19.04 -6.96
C GLY A 640 13.33 -20.30 -6.52
N VAL A 641 12.01 -20.31 -6.79
CA VAL A 641 11.11 -21.38 -6.37
C VAL A 641 11.24 -22.58 -7.30
N ILE A 642 11.49 -23.75 -6.73
CA ILE A 642 11.51 -25.03 -7.44
C ILE A 642 10.43 -25.95 -6.89
N ALA A 643 9.93 -26.87 -7.70
CA ALA A 643 8.99 -27.90 -7.28
C ALA A 643 9.51 -29.29 -7.65
N LYS A 644 9.44 -30.23 -6.71
CA LYS A 644 9.78 -31.63 -6.93
C LYS A 644 8.53 -32.48 -6.77
N GLN A 645 8.20 -33.24 -7.80
CA GLN A 645 7.12 -34.22 -7.76
C GLN A 645 7.41 -35.29 -6.71
N ILE A 646 6.40 -35.63 -5.90
CA ILE A 646 6.42 -36.77 -4.99
C ILE A 646 5.64 -37.89 -5.69
N ASN A 647 6.34 -38.98 -5.98
CA ASN A 647 5.73 -40.16 -6.58
C ASN A 647 5.07 -40.98 -5.48
N THR A 648 3.83 -41.41 -5.71
CA THR A 648 3.06 -42.17 -4.73
C THR A 648 2.54 -43.47 -5.35
N SER A 649 2.27 -44.47 -4.53
CA SER A 649 1.73 -45.74 -5.00
C SER A 649 0.26 -45.60 -5.45
N PRO A 650 -0.21 -46.40 -6.42
CA PRO A 650 -1.62 -46.42 -6.82
C PRO A 650 -2.57 -46.69 -5.65
N GLU A 651 -2.17 -47.55 -4.71
CA GLU A 651 -2.96 -47.90 -3.53
C GLU A 651 -3.12 -46.71 -2.58
N PHE A 652 -2.04 -45.94 -2.38
CA PHE A 652 -2.10 -44.70 -1.60
C PHE A 652 -3.00 -43.66 -2.28
N LEU A 653 -2.86 -43.47 -3.59
CA LEU A 653 -3.70 -42.54 -4.37
C LEU A 653 -5.17 -42.91 -4.29
N GLU A 654 -5.51 -44.19 -4.42
CA GLU A 654 -6.88 -44.67 -4.30
C GLU A 654 -7.43 -44.41 -2.90
N SER A 655 -6.69 -44.78 -1.85
CA SER A 655 -7.05 -44.53 -0.46
C SER A 655 -7.25 -43.04 -0.19
N PHE A 656 -6.33 -42.19 -0.66
CA PHE A 656 -6.42 -40.74 -0.51
C PHE A 656 -7.67 -40.17 -1.19
N ASN A 657 -7.93 -40.54 -2.45
CA ASN A 657 -9.10 -40.09 -3.20
C ASN A 657 -10.43 -40.58 -2.64
N GLN A 658 -10.46 -41.71 -1.94
CA GLN A 658 -11.66 -42.23 -1.30
C GLN A 658 -11.98 -41.52 0.03
N ARG A 659 -10.95 -41.06 0.74
CA ARG A 659 -11.06 -40.61 2.14
C ARG A 659 -10.89 -39.11 2.34
N MET A 660 -10.16 -38.43 1.45
CA MET A 660 -9.98 -36.98 1.52
C MET A 660 -11.20 -36.27 0.95
N VAL A 661 -11.77 -35.35 1.72
CA VAL A 661 -12.94 -34.55 1.32
C VAL A 661 -12.72 -33.08 1.63
N LEU A 662 -13.48 -32.22 0.95
CA LEU A 662 -13.52 -30.79 1.19
C LEU A 662 -14.86 -30.38 1.82
N ILE A 663 -14.82 -29.50 2.82
CA ILE A 663 -16.02 -28.93 3.46
C ILE A 663 -15.98 -27.42 3.27
N TYR A 664 -16.93 -26.87 2.51
CA TYR A 664 -17.08 -25.43 2.36
C TYR A 664 -17.93 -24.88 3.49
N THR A 665 -17.41 -23.88 4.20
CA THR A 665 -18.07 -23.27 5.38
C THR A 665 -19.22 -22.32 5.04
N GLY A 666 -19.44 -22.01 3.76
CA GLY A 666 -20.45 -21.04 3.33
C GLY A 666 -20.05 -19.58 3.49
N LYS A 667 -18.91 -19.28 4.12
CA LYS A 667 -18.36 -17.94 4.31
C LYS A 667 -17.02 -17.79 3.60
N THR A 668 -16.82 -16.66 2.93
CA THR A 668 -15.53 -16.28 2.33
C THR A 668 -14.86 -15.22 3.19
N ARG A 669 -13.53 -15.18 3.17
CA ARG A 669 -12.76 -14.13 3.84
C ARG A 669 -11.52 -13.81 3.00
N LEU A 670 -11.13 -12.54 2.97
CA LEU A 670 -9.85 -12.11 2.40
C LEU A 670 -8.71 -12.61 3.29
N ALA A 671 -7.75 -13.34 2.70
CA ALA A 671 -6.58 -13.86 3.39
C ALA A 671 -5.62 -12.75 3.89
N LYS A 672 -5.70 -11.55 3.30
CA LYS A 672 -4.82 -10.40 3.58
C LYS A 672 -4.71 -10.06 5.08
N ASN A 673 -5.83 -10.07 5.82
CA ASN A 673 -5.81 -9.69 7.24
C ASN A 673 -5.12 -10.77 8.10
N LEU A 674 -5.32 -12.05 7.80
CA LEU A 674 -4.66 -13.15 8.51
C LEU A 674 -3.17 -13.17 8.18
N LEU A 675 -2.83 -12.98 6.91
CA LEU A 675 -1.44 -12.84 6.45
C LEU A 675 -0.71 -11.73 7.20
N GLN A 676 -1.28 -10.52 7.28
CA GLN A 676 -0.67 -9.40 8.01
C GLN A 676 -0.42 -9.75 9.48
N GLN A 677 -1.33 -10.50 10.10
CA GLN A 677 -1.16 -10.96 11.48
C GLN A 677 -0.02 -11.98 11.61
N VAL A 678 0.07 -12.97 10.70
CA VAL A 678 1.18 -13.93 10.67
C VAL A 678 2.51 -13.21 10.52
N LEU A 679 2.59 -12.24 9.59
CA LEU A 679 3.78 -11.44 9.36
C LEU A 679 4.14 -10.61 10.60
N ARG A 680 3.17 -9.96 11.25
CA ARG A 680 3.38 -9.21 12.49
C ARG A 680 3.92 -10.12 13.60
N ASN A 681 3.34 -11.30 13.78
CA ASN A 681 3.75 -12.28 14.78
C ASN A 681 5.15 -12.81 14.50
N PHE A 682 5.47 -13.09 13.24
CA PHE A 682 6.80 -13.47 12.81
C PHE A 682 7.84 -12.39 13.13
N TYR A 683 7.60 -11.13 12.75
CA TYR A 683 8.51 -10.01 13.05
C TYR A 683 8.63 -9.70 14.55
N SER A 684 7.60 -10.00 15.34
CA SER A 684 7.62 -9.85 16.80
C SER A 684 8.48 -10.92 17.49
N GLY A 685 8.87 -11.99 16.78
CA GLY A 685 9.64 -13.11 17.32
C GLY A 685 8.82 -14.05 18.21
N GLY A 686 9.52 -14.83 19.05
CA GLY A 686 8.88 -15.74 20.03
C GLY A 686 8.33 -17.03 19.44
N ASP A 687 7.16 -17.46 19.92
CA ASP A 687 6.56 -18.77 19.60
C ASP A 687 6.30 -18.97 18.10
N SER A 688 5.96 -17.91 17.37
CA SER A 688 5.74 -18.00 15.92
C SER A 688 7.00 -18.40 15.15
N CYS A 689 8.17 -17.88 15.54
CA CYS A 689 9.44 -18.31 14.93
C CYS A 689 9.77 -19.77 15.27
N ASN A 690 9.52 -20.20 16.51
CA ASN A 690 9.74 -21.59 16.93
C ASN A 690 8.81 -22.56 16.18
N ILE A 691 7.56 -22.18 15.96
CA ILE A 691 6.58 -22.96 15.19
C ILE A 691 7.02 -23.08 13.73
N LEU A 692 7.39 -21.96 13.09
CA LEU A 692 7.86 -21.96 11.70
C LEU A 692 9.15 -22.76 11.55
N GLN A 693 10.09 -22.65 12.50
CA GLN A 693 11.31 -23.45 12.53
C GLN A 693 11.01 -24.95 12.68
N SER A 694 10.05 -25.30 13.54
CA SER A 694 9.60 -26.68 13.72
C SER A 694 8.98 -27.24 12.43
N MET A 695 8.10 -26.48 11.78
CA MET A 695 7.53 -26.84 10.48
C MET A 695 8.62 -27.02 9.41
N SER A 696 9.56 -26.07 9.32
CA SER A 696 10.69 -26.14 8.38
C SER A 696 11.54 -27.40 8.60
N SER A 697 11.81 -27.76 9.86
CA SER A 697 12.60 -28.97 10.18
C SER A 697 11.91 -30.29 9.83
N ARG A 698 10.58 -30.29 9.64
CA ARG A 698 9.76 -31.50 9.45
C ARG A 698 9.20 -31.68 8.05
N VAL A 699 9.26 -30.66 7.20
CA VAL A 699 8.59 -30.65 5.90
C VAL A 699 9.15 -31.69 4.92
N GLU A 700 10.46 -31.95 4.95
CA GLU A 700 11.08 -32.97 4.09
C GLU A 700 10.72 -34.39 4.53
N ASP A 701 10.69 -34.64 5.84
CA ASP A 701 10.21 -35.91 6.41
C ASP A 701 8.74 -36.14 6.06
N PHE A 702 7.91 -35.09 6.13
CA PHE A 702 6.51 -35.14 5.70
C PHE A 702 6.41 -35.58 4.23
N ALA A 703 7.21 -34.99 3.33
CA ALA A 703 7.23 -35.38 1.93
C ALA A 703 7.66 -36.85 1.73
N LYS A 704 8.64 -37.31 2.51
CA LYS A 704 9.11 -38.69 2.47
C LYS A 704 8.04 -39.69 2.92
N PHE A 705 7.26 -39.37 3.96
CA PHE A 705 6.13 -40.24 4.36
C PHE A 705 5.12 -40.41 3.23
N ILE A 706 4.80 -39.33 2.50
CA ILE A 706 3.90 -39.39 1.35
C ILE A 706 4.49 -40.28 0.25
N GLU A 707 5.79 -40.16 -0.03
CA GLU A 707 6.52 -41.02 -0.98
C GLU A 707 6.45 -42.50 -0.58
N ASP A 708 6.55 -42.79 0.72
CA ASP A 708 6.42 -44.14 1.30
C ASP A 708 4.94 -44.63 1.36
N GLY A 709 3.99 -43.86 0.86
CA GLY A 709 2.56 -44.22 0.81
C GLY A 709 1.83 -44.06 2.16
N ILE A 710 2.32 -43.16 3.02
CA ILE A 710 1.76 -42.89 4.35
C ILE A 710 1.34 -41.42 4.42
N LEU A 711 0.10 -41.14 4.83
CA LEU A 711 -0.33 -39.78 5.15
C LEU A 711 -0.09 -39.54 6.64
N PRO A 712 0.87 -38.69 7.05
CA PRO A 712 1.19 -38.46 8.45
C PRO A 712 0.13 -37.55 9.11
N THR A 713 -0.99 -38.15 9.53
CA THR A 713 -2.17 -37.47 10.06
C THR A 713 -1.90 -36.69 11.34
N SER A 714 -0.98 -37.16 12.18
CA SER A 714 -0.49 -36.44 13.37
C SER A 714 0.15 -35.10 13.01
N ASP A 715 0.87 -35.06 11.89
CA ASP A 715 1.64 -33.89 11.47
C ASP A 715 0.71 -32.84 10.90
N ILE A 716 -0.33 -33.26 10.17
CA ILE A 716 -1.44 -32.40 9.74
C ILE A 716 -2.17 -31.81 10.96
N GLY A 717 -2.36 -32.60 12.03
CA GLY A 717 -2.95 -32.12 13.28
C GLY A 717 -2.10 -31.06 13.96
N HIS A 718 -0.78 -31.28 14.08
CA HIS A 718 0.14 -30.26 14.60
C HIS A 718 0.21 -29.02 13.71
N TYR A 719 0.12 -29.19 12.39
CA TYR A 719 0.06 -28.09 11.43
C TYR A 719 -1.21 -27.26 11.58
N TYR A 720 -2.34 -27.91 11.86
CA TYR A 720 -3.59 -27.22 12.19
C TYR A 720 -3.46 -26.37 13.45
N GLU A 721 -2.87 -26.91 14.52
CA GLU A 721 -2.58 -26.14 15.74
C GLU A 721 -1.62 -24.98 15.48
N ALA A 722 -0.55 -25.21 14.71
CA ALA A 722 0.40 -24.18 14.31
C ALA A 722 -0.30 -23.02 13.58
N LYS A 723 -1.21 -23.29 12.65
CA LYS A 723 -2.01 -22.26 11.96
C LYS A 723 -2.83 -21.41 12.94
N LYS A 724 -3.41 -22.02 13.98
CA LYS A 724 -4.18 -21.31 15.01
C LYS A 724 -3.32 -20.38 15.85
N THR A 725 -2.10 -20.80 16.17
CA THR A 725 -1.16 -19.96 16.92
C THR A 725 -0.58 -18.84 16.06
N LEU A 726 -0.29 -19.11 14.78
CA LEU A 726 0.27 -18.12 13.86
C LEU A 726 -0.72 -16.99 13.52
N ALA A 727 -2.02 -17.30 13.42
CA ALA A 727 -3.07 -16.33 13.09
C ALA A 727 -4.31 -16.51 13.97
N GLU A 728 -4.56 -15.55 14.86
CA GLU A 728 -5.76 -15.55 15.70
C GLU A 728 -7.01 -15.34 14.83
N GLY A 729 -8.06 -16.13 15.08
CA GLY A 729 -9.29 -16.05 14.31
C GLY A 729 -9.26 -16.81 12.97
N CYS A 730 -8.25 -17.63 12.71
CA CYS A 730 -8.26 -18.57 11.57
C CYS A 730 -9.29 -19.72 11.76
N GLU A 731 -9.72 -20.02 12.99
CA GLU A 731 -10.79 -20.97 13.29
C GLU A 731 -12.01 -20.24 13.89
N PRO A 732 -13.01 -19.85 13.07
CA PRO A 732 -14.25 -19.27 13.57
C PRO A 732 -15.10 -20.28 14.35
N GLU A 733 -16.02 -19.78 15.18
CA GLU A 733 -16.85 -20.62 16.07
C GLU A 733 -17.67 -21.69 15.35
N ASN A 734 -18.21 -21.40 14.15
CA ASN A 734 -18.94 -22.41 13.37
C ASN A 734 -18.03 -23.55 12.90
N VAL A 735 -16.78 -23.25 12.54
CA VAL A 735 -15.78 -24.26 12.17
C VAL A 735 -15.37 -25.09 13.39
N ARG A 736 -15.13 -24.44 14.53
CA ARG A 736 -14.83 -25.11 15.80
C ARG A 736 -15.92 -26.09 16.22
N ASN A 737 -17.19 -25.68 16.11
CA ASN A 737 -18.33 -26.52 16.44
C ASN A 737 -18.46 -27.72 15.50
N LEU A 738 -18.26 -27.53 14.19
CA LEU A 738 -18.23 -28.63 13.22
C LEU A 738 -17.15 -29.65 13.60
N ILE A 739 -15.92 -29.21 13.85
CA ILE A 739 -14.80 -30.11 14.17
C ILE A 739 -15.08 -30.88 15.47
N ARG A 740 -15.63 -30.21 16.50
CA ARG A 740 -16.02 -30.84 17.76
C ARG A 740 -17.08 -31.94 17.54
N ASP A 741 -18.10 -31.67 16.73
CA ASP A 741 -19.14 -32.65 16.43
C ASP A 741 -18.59 -33.83 15.64
N MET A 742 -17.74 -33.58 14.65
CA MET A 742 -17.05 -34.62 13.87
C MET A 742 -16.13 -35.48 14.74
N GLN A 743 -15.46 -34.88 15.73
CA GLN A 743 -14.60 -35.58 16.67
C GLN A 743 -15.40 -36.42 17.66
N THR A 744 -16.55 -35.93 18.12
CA THR A 744 -17.48 -36.66 19.00
C THR A 744 -18.01 -37.92 18.31
N LEU A 745 -18.24 -37.85 17.00
CA LEU A 745 -18.68 -38.96 16.16
C LEU A 745 -17.51 -39.79 15.59
N ASP A 746 -16.27 -39.46 15.93
CA ASP A 746 -15.06 -40.17 15.52
C ASP A 746 -14.91 -40.33 13.99
N LEU A 747 -15.26 -39.29 13.23
CA LEU A 747 -15.41 -39.38 11.77
C LEU A 747 -14.10 -39.28 10.97
N PHE A 748 -13.02 -38.75 11.56
CA PHE A 748 -11.80 -38.39 10.84
C PHE A 748 -10.52 -38.77 11.57
N GLU A 749 -9.43 -38.92 10.81
CA GLU A 749 -8.08 -39.08 11.36
C GLU A 749 -7.33 -37.75 11.41
N SER A 750 -7.57 -36.84 10.46
CA SER A 750 -7.06 -35.47 10.53
C SER A 750 -7.95 -34.47 9.79
N VAL A 751 -7.89 -33.21 10.18
CA VAL A 751 -8.63 -32.09 9.59
C VAL A 751 -7.75 -30.85 9.61
N CYS A 752 -7.83 -30.01 8.57
CA CYS A 752 -7.13 -28.73 8.56
C CYS A 752 -7.83 -27.70 7.65
N LEU A 753 -7.47 -26.44 7.82
CA LEU A 753 -7.90 -25.34 6.96
C LEU A 753 -7.13 -25.41 5.65
N ALA A 754 -7.83 -25.36 4.52
CA ALA A 754 -7.21 -25.50 3.20
C ALA A 754 -6.33 -24.29 2.81
N GLY A 755 -6.56 -23.12 3.43
CA GLY A 755 -5.78 -21.89 3.21
C GLY A 755 -5.43 -21.20 4.53
N ALA A 756 -5.36 -19.86 4.50
CA ALA A 756 -5.04 -19.04 5.68
C ALA A 756 -6.04 -19.22 6.85
N GLY A 757 -7.30 -19.56 6.55
CA GLY A 757 -8.36 -19.76 7.53
C GLY A 757 -9.39 -18.62 7.57
N GLY A 758 -10.20 -18.60 8.63
CA GLY A 758 -11.22 -17.57 8.87
C GLY A 758 -12.50 -17.74 8.04
N GLY A 759 -12.60 -18.84 7.29
CA GLY A 759 -13.68 -19.15 6.34
C GLY A 759 -13.19 -20.14 5.28
N GLY A 760 -13.89 -20.22 4.14
CA GLY A 760 -13.48 -21.01 2.99
C GLY A 760 -13.68 -22.51 3.17
N TYR A 761 -12.74 -23.30 2.64
CA TYR A 761 -12.73 -24.76 2.73
C TYR A 761 -11.86 -25.28 3.88
N LEU A 762 -12.35 -26.35 4.50
CA LEU A 762 -11.54 -27.32 5.23
C LEU A 762 -11.29 -28.52 4.35
N TYR A 763 -10.16 -29.19 4.55
CA TYR A 763 -9.99 -30.55 4.10
C TYR A 763 -10.00 -31.50 5.30
N CYS A 764 -10.55 -32.68 5.08
CA CYS A 764 -10.68 -33.69 6.10
C CYS A 764 -10.28 -35.05 5.54
N TYR A 765 -9.40 -35.74 6.25
CA TYR A 765 -9.05 -37.13 5.96
C TYR A 765 -9.89 -38.05 6.84
N LEU A 766 -10.96 -38.58 6.26
CA LEU A 766 -11.96 -39.36 6.97
C LEU A 766 -11.46 -40.76 7.34
N LYS A 767 -12.05 -41.36 8.37
CA LYS A 767 -11.85 -42.80 8.62
C LYS A 767 -12.47 -43.63 7.49
N PRO A 768 -11.99 -44.84 7.23
CA PRO A 768 -12.63 -45.75 6.27
C PRO A 768 -14.05 -46.14 6.71
N GLY A 769 -14.89 -46.57 5.76
CA GLY A 769 -16.27 -46.99 6.02
C GLY A 769 -17.29 -45.89 5.68
N ASP A 770 -18.35 -45.78 6.48
CA ASP A 770 -19.51 -44.90 6.21
C ASP A 770 -19.31 -43.45 6.69
N SER A 771 -18.08 -43.03 6.99
CA SER A 771 -17.78 -41.71 7.55
C SER A 771 -18.20 -40.56 6.62
N VAL A 772 -18.17 -40.75 5.30
CA VAL A 772 -18.64 -39.77 4.31
C VAL A 772 -20.15 -39.55 4.44
N GLU A 773 -20.93 -40.62 4.52
CA GLU A 773 -22.37 -40.61 4.67
C GLU A 773 -22.79 -40.02 6.03
N GLN A 774 -22.06 -40.35 7.09
CA GLN A 774 -22.28 -39.80 8.43
C GLN A 774 -21.97 -38.30 8.47
N LEU A 775 -20.85 -37.85 7.90
CA LEU A 775 -20.52 -36.43 7.78
C LEU A 775 -21.60 -35.69 6.99
N LYS A 776 -22.06 -36.27 5.88
CA LYS A 776 -23.16 -35.69 5.10
C LYS A 776 -24.44 -35.54 5.93
N SER A 777 -24.79 -36.54 6.74
CA SER A 777 -25.94 -36.46 7.65
C SER A 777 -25.75 -35.39 8.73
N LEU A 778 -24.55 -35.27 9.28
CA LEU A 778 -24.21 -34.25 10.27
C LEU A 778 -24.38 -32.84 9.71
N LEU A 779 -23.82 -32.56 8.52
CA LEU A 779 -23.95 -31.25 7.87
C LEU A 779 -25.42 -30.90 7.61
N GLN A 780 -26.23 -31.86 7.17
CA GLN A 780 -27.66 -31.63 6.92
C GLN A 780 -28.47 -31.34 8.19
N LYS A 781 -28.08 -31.91 9.34
CA LYS A 781 -28.81 -31.77 10.61
C LYS A 781 -28.41 -30.53 11.39
N SER A 782 -27.11 -30.24 11.47
CA SER A 782 -26.56 -29.29 12.44
C SER A 782 -25.76 -28.14 11.82
N HIS A 783 -25.31 -28.26 10.56
CA HIS A 783 -24.44 -27.28 9.88
C HIS A 783 -24.91 -27.03 8.44
N SER A 784 -26.22 -26.76 8.28
CA SER A 784 -26.92 -26.75 6.98
C SER A 784 -26.44 -25.70 5.98
N GLU A 785 -25.69 -24.70 6.45
CA GLU A 785 -25.04 -23.67 5.65
C GLU A 785 -23.76 -24.16 4.96
N MET A 786 -23.20 -25.27 5.42
CA MET A 786 -21.97 -25.87 4.90
C MET A 786 -22.25 -26.95 3.86
N SER A 787 -21.29 -27.19 2.96
CA SER A 787 -21.41 -28.18 1.89
C SER A 787 -20.19 -29.08 1.78
N LEU A 788 -20.44 -30.37 1.53
CA LEU A 788 -19.43 -31.41 1.33
C LEU A 788 -19.12 -31.56 -0.16
N HIS A 789 -17.82 -31.65 -0.48
CA HIS A 789 -17.28 -31.73 -1.82
C HIS A 789 -16.32 -32.91 -1.96
N ALA A 790 -16.44 -33.62 -3.07
CA ALA A 790 -15.52 -34.68 -3.46
C ALA A 790 -14.32 -34.09 -4.20
N ILE A 791 -13.14 -34.69 -3.98
CA ILE A 791 -11.93 -34.32 -4.71
C ILE A 791 -11.31 -35.52 -5.39
N HIS A 792 -10.49 -35.23 -6.40
CA HIS A 792 -9.60 -36.22 -7.02
C HIS A 792 -8.23 -35.60 -7.22
N VAL A 793 -7.17 -36.33 -6.88
CA VAL A 793 -5.79 -35.91 -7.15
C VAL A 793 -5.60 -35.77 -8.66
N ASP A 794 -5.17 -34.59 -9.10
CA ASP A 794 -4.92 -34.32 -10.51
C ASP A 794 -3.50 -34.73 -10.87
N LEU A 795 -3.34 -35.87 -11.55
CA LEU A 795 -2.02 -36.36 -11.96
C LEU A 795 -1.50 -35.68 -13.24
N LYS A 796 -2.20 -34.65 -13.74
CA LYS A 796 -1.77 -33.87 -14.90
C LYS A 796 -1.37 -32.45 -14.48
N PRO A 797 -0.31 -31.87 -15.08
CA PRO A 797 0.03 -30.48 -14.87
C PRO A 797 -1.05 -29.56 -15.46
N PHE A 798 -0.86 -28.24 -15.36
CA PHE A 798 -1.74 -27.29 -16.05
C PHE A 798 -1.90 -27.67 -17.54
N GLU A 799 -3.14 -27.61 -18.06
CA GLU A 799 -3.44 -28.05 -19.43
C GLU A 799 -3.64 -26.83 -20.33
N VAL A 800 -2.87 -26.75 -21.42
CA VAL A 800 -3.00 -25.73 -22.46
C VAL A 800 -3.55 -26.38 -23.72
N THR A 801 -4.65 -25.85 -24.24
CA THR A 801 -5.29 -26.30 -25.49
C THR A 801 -5.36 -25.15 -26.46
N CYS A 802 -4.92 -25.39 -27.69
CA CYS A 802 -4.84 -24.39 -28.75
C CYS A 802 -5.74 -24.80 -29.91
N THR A 803 -6.46 -23.85 -30.48
CA THR A 803 -7.25 -24.04 -31.70
C THR A 803 -6.72 -23.11 -32.78
N ASN A 804 -6.30 -23.71 -33.89
CA ASN A 804 -5.79 -23.01 -35.06
C ASN A 804 -6.94 -22.43 -35.88
N GLN A 805 -6.67 -21.36 -36.64
CA GLN A 805 -7.63 -20.79 -37.59
C GLN A 805 -8.07 -21.76 -38.68
#